data_AF-A0A533W6N1-F1
#
_entry.id   AF-A0A533W6N1-F1
#
_cell.length_a   1.000
_cell.length_b   1.000
_cell.length_c   1.000
_cell.angle_alpha   90.00
_cell.angle_beta   90.00
_cell.angle_gamma   90.00
#
_symmetry.space_group_name_H-M   'P 1'
#
loop_
_entity.id
_entity.type
_entity.pdbx_description
1 polymer ?
#
loop_
_entity_poly.entity_id
_entity_poly.type
_entity_poly.pdbx_seq_one_letter_code
_entity_poly.pdbx_strand_id
1 'polypeptide(L)'
;MATLATRKLSEQFEEFLKTVTSKSGEYVYRSSISQLAGSGGKSLVVEYEDLLRYDDELAKRLLEEPDKTLESFRTAAFETLRSESPSYADHVARLLAVRIKGIPDRVPLRKVDTSHIDKMIAVSGMVVRSSELRPLMTEAAFVCEKGDLTYQKQDDMLMKKPLMCETCDSRNLELDRKRSKFIDYQILRVQELPEELPAGQLPQFFDVNAEGDIVNSARPGDRVVLTGVMRAVPDYSTGQLKMRLFKSQIDCNHIEVIGKEPEHVQITRDDEALIRSVASRPDAYQKLIASIAPAITGHEPEREAILLLLAGGVATHLPDGTKLRGDINVLFVGDPGCLVADERVVLGNGAIVKIGQVGNEHLQPLNVQVLTGEGGGRRAMATKFHMYRSHRIVEILTESGKSIKGTPNHPLLRVCNENGRLVRSWYRLDRFKVGDRVAVVTGFPCTIREFVRTNFVAVERHKFGPKFNARLPDRMTPQLAAFCGYVLGDGWISNDSQRFGFVVAEPELDIMPMLLTVVKEVFGLEPDISRRLIKGRKVPLHYVHMSNKDVAANLSFLRQKRVPDMVLRSGNTVVSSFLRWLYEADGSVFAKGRGSRAISLKAKDIELLRDVQVLLLRFGIHSRIVGSALLIRRGEDMSRFAKHIGFASAKKKAILKSLNADAQNFGRVHRQRSERIVSISRH
;
A
#
# COMPACT_ATOMS: atom_id res chain seq x y z
N MET A 1 59.94 22.32 10.83
CA MET A 1 58.86 21.83 11.72
C MET A 1 57.88 20.89 11.01
N ALA A 2 57.43 21.19 9.78
CA ALA A 2 56.50 20.34 9.03
C ALA A 2 56.95 18.87 8.87
N THR A 3 58.22 18.61 8.55
CA THR A 3 58.79 17.26 8.34
C THR A 3 58.87 16.37 9.59
N LEU A 4 58.91 16.96 10.79
CA LEU A 4 58.87 16.21 12.06
C LEU A 4 57.45 15.78 12.44
N ALA A 5 56.44 16.55 12.05
CA ALA A 5 55.03 16.24 12.30
C ALA A 5 54.52 15.12 11.38
N THR A 6 54.90 15.12 10.10
CA THR A 6 54.55 14.06 9.14
C THR A 6 55.13 12.71 9.53
N ARG A 7 56.37 12.68 10.05
CA ARG A 7 57.04 11.44 10.48
C ARG A 7 56.36 10.80 11.70
N LYS A 8 55.90 11.63 12.65
CA LYS A 8 55.11 11.15 13.79
C LYS A 8 53.76 10.59 13.37
N LEU A 9 53.09 11.22 12.41
CA LEU A 9 51.78 10.77 11.92
C LEU A 9 51.89 9.42 11.19
N SER A 10 52.94 9.21 10.38
CA SER A 10 53.17 7.92 9.72
C SER A 10 53.44 6.79 10.71
N GLU A 11 54.17 7.05 11.80
CA GLU A 11 54.42 6.05 12.85
C GLU A 11 53.12 5.59 13.53
N GLN A 12 52.19 6.52 13.79
CA GLN A 12 50.88 6.19 14.36
C GLN A 12 50.02 5.31 13.42
N PHE A 13 50.03 5.61 12.11
CA PHE A 13 49.34 4.78 11.13
C PHE A 13 50.00 3.41 10.95
N GLU A 14 51.32 3.32 11.07
CA GLU A 14 52.03 2.05 11.01
C GLU A 14 51.66 1.15 12.21
N GLU A 15 51.53 1.74 13.40
CA GLU A 15 51.05 1.03 14.59
C GLU A 15 49.61 0.55 14.41
N PHE A 16 48.70 1.42 13.93
CA PHE A 16 47.32 1.06 13.60
C PHE A 16 47.24 -0.17 12.67
N LEU A 17 48.00 -0.18 11.56
CA LEU A 17 48.01 -1.28 10.60
C LEU A 17 48.49 -2.61 11.21
N LYS A 18 49.31 -2.55 12.26
CA LYS A 18 49.85 -3.73 12.96
C LYS A 18 48.97 -4.20 14.11
N THR A 19 48.19 -3.33 14.74
CA THR A 19 47.47 -3.65 16.00
C THR A 19 46.03 -4.08 15.81
N VAL A 20 45.34 -3.67 14.74
CA VAL A 20 43.90 -3.94 14.59
C VAL A 20 43.62 -5.43 14.32
N THR A 21 42.80 -6.03 15.18
CA THR A 21 42.37 -7.43 15.08
C THR A 21 40.86 -7.57 14.81
N SER A 22 40.50 -8.58 14.03
CA SER A 22 39.11 -8.98 13.79
C SER A 22 38.46 -9.56 15.06
N LYS A 23 37.14 -9.75 15.03
CA LYS A 23 36.38 -10.51 16.06
C LYS A 23 36.92 -11.94 16.27
N SER A 24 37.61 -12.49 15.27
CA SER A 24 38.27 -13.81 15.31
C SER A 24 39.70 -13.79 15.87
N GLY A 25 40.25 -12.62 16.21
CA GLY A 25 41.62 -12.47 16.73
C GLY A 25 42.73 -12.37 15.66
N GLU A 26 42.37 -12.34 14.38
CA GLU A 26 43.34 -12.18 13.27
C GLU A 26 43.65 -10.72 12.97
N TYR A 27 44.90 -10.40 12.63
CA TYR A 27 45.31 -9.06 12.23
C TYR A 27 44.77 -8.71 10.83
N VAL A 28 43.75 -7.86 10.79
CA VAL A 28 42.98 -7.56 9.56
C VAL A 28 43.87 -6.96 8.50
N TYR A 29 44.44 -5.78 8.76
CA TYR A 29 45.20 -5.04 7.76
C TYR A 29 46.54 -5.68 7.41
N ARG A 30 47.17 -6.39 8.36
CA ARG A 30 48.39 -7.16 8.08
C ARG A 30 48.12 -8.27 7.07
N SER A 31 47.06 -9.04 7.26
CA SER A 31 46.68 -10.09 6.31
C SER A 31 46.30 -9.51 4.93
N SER A 32 45.58 -8.38 4.89
CA SER A 32 45.27 -7.66 3.66
C SER A 32 46.52 -7.20 2.91
N ILE A 33 47.51 -6.65 3.62
CA ILE A 33 48.80 -6.21 3.04
C ILE A 33 49.57 -7.40 2.46
N SER A 34 49.63 -8.54 3.16
CA SER A 34 50.26 -9.75 2.63
C SER A 34 49.55 -10.27 1.37
N GLN A 35 48.22 -10.15 1.30
CA GLN A 35 47.44 -10.52 0.10
C GLN A 35 47.68 -9.59 -1.10
N LEU A 36 48.07 -8.32 -0.90
CA LEU A 36 48.41 -7.42 -1.99
C LEU A 36 49.58 -7.96 -2.82
N ALA A 37 50.62 -8.46 -2.16
CA ALA A 37 51.77 -9.07 -2.83
C ALA A 37 51.37 -10.32 -3.63
N GLY A 38 50.47 -11.15 -3.10
CA GLY A 38 50.00 -12.37 -3.79
C GLY A 38 49.06 -12.10 -4.97
N SER A 39 48.23 -11.06 -4.89
CA SER A 39 47.23 -10.70 -5.91
C SER A 39 47.73 -9.69 -6.94
N GLY A 40 48.87 -9.06 -6.71
CA GLY A 40 49.33 -7.93 -7.52
C GLY A 40 48.51 -6.65 -7.28
N GLY A 41 47.79 -6.57 -6.15
CA GLY A 41 46.93 -5.45 -5.78
C GLY A 41 47.72 -4.16 -5.45
N LYS A 42 47.20 -3.02 -5.91
CA LYS A 42 47.83 -1.69 -5.75
C LYS A 42 47.15 -0.81 -4.70
N SER A 43 46.13 -1.31 -4.01
CA SER A 43 45.35 -0.53 -3.07
C SER A 43 45.02 -1.28 -1.79
N LEU A 44 45.19 -0.60 -0.66
CA LEU A 44 44.79 -1.09 0.65
C LEU A 44 43.45 -0.44 1.03
N VAL A 45 42.41 -1.25 1.22
CA VAL A 45 41.10 -0.77 1.70
C VAL A 45 41.09 -0.78 3.23
N VAL A 46 40.72 0.36 3.82
CA VAL A 46 40.63 0.57 5.27
C VAL A 46 39.22 0.99 5.63
N GLU A 47 38.61 0.30 6.60
CA GLU A 47 37.30 0.67 7.12
C GLU A 47 37.45 1.84 8.10
N TYR A 48 36.71 2.92 7.85
CA TYR A 48 36.75 4.14 8.66
C TYR A 48 36.38 3.87 10.12
N GLU A 49 35.44 2.95 10.36
CA GLU A 49 35.01 2.57 11.70
C GLU A 49 36.14 1.94 12.53
N ASP A 50 37.06 1.20 11.90
CA ASP A 50 38.21 0.63 12.61
C ASP A 50 39.20 1.72 13.02
N LEU A 51 39.43 2.71 12.15
CA LEU A 51 40.27 3.87 12.47
C LEU A 51 39.66 4.69 13.61
N LEU A 52 38.34 4.94 13.57
CA LEU A 52 37.61 5.66 14.59
C LEU A 52 37.65 4.95 15.96
N ARG A 53 37.57 3.62 15.98
CA ARG A 53 37.69 2.82 17.21
C ARG A 53 39.10 2.81 17.79
N TYR A 54 40.11 2.90 16.94
CA TYR A 54 41.51 2.93 17.37
C TYR A 54 41.90 4.31 17.89
N ASP A 55 41.66 5.36 17.11
CA ASP A 55 41.99 6.74 17.47
C ASP A 55 41.04 7.73 16.77
N ASP A 56 40.18 8.36 17.58
CA ASP A 56 39.20 9.35 17.14
C ASP A 56 39.83 10.61 16.54
N GLU A 57 41.01 11.04 17.03
CA GLU A 57 41.70 12.23 16.52
C GLU A 57 42.31 11.97 15.13
N LEU A 58 42.84 10.76 14.90
CA LEU A 58 43.30 10.37 13.56
C LEU A 58 42.14 10.27 12.57
N ALA A 59 41.01 9.70 12.99
CA ALA A 59 39.81 9.59 12.17
C ALA A 59 39.22 10.97 11.80
N LYS A 60 39.22 11.93 12.72
CA LYS A 60 38.81 13.32 12.44
C LYS A 60 39.78 14.04 11.50
N ARG A 61 41.09 13.90 11.73
CA ARG A 61 42.11 14.48 10.83
C ARG A 61 41.99 13.99 9.39
N LEU A 62 41.63 12.72 9.19
CA LEU A 62 41.39 12.18 7.86
C LEU A 62 40.23 12.89 7.14
N LEU A 63 39.20 13.33 7.87
CA LEU A 63 38.08 14.07 7.29
C LEU A 63 38.41 15.55 7.05
N GLU A 64 39.15 16.18 7.97
CA GLU A 64 39.45 17.62 7.93
C GLU A 64 40.67 17.98 7.06
N GLU A 65 41.73 17.18 7.09
CA GLU A 65 42.98 17.37 6.33
C GLU A 65 43.34 16.09 5.55
N PRO A 66 42.53 15.67 4.57
CA PRO A 66 42.69 14.38 3.90
C PRO A 66 44.02 14.23 3.16
N ASP A 67 44.52 15.28 2.50
CA ASP A 67 45.70 15.17 1.63
C ASP A 67 46.97 14.76 2.39
N LYS A 68 47.28 15.50 3.46
CA LYS A 68 48.45 15.20 4.30
C LYS A 68 48.29 13.88 5.03
N THR A 69 47.06 13.59 5.46
CA THR A 69 46.74 12.38 6.23
C THR A 69 46.88 11.14 5.34
N LEU A 70 46.30 11.15 4.13
CA LEU A 70 46.42 10.07 3.15
C LEU A 70 47.87 9.89 2.68
N GLU A 71 48.64 10.97 2.49
CA GLU A 71 50.04 10.86 2.13
C GLU A 71 50.84 10.13 3.23
N SER A 72 50.64 10.50 4.49
CA SER A 72 51.29 9.85 5.64
C SER A 72 50.83 8.41 5.82
N PHE A 73 49.54 8.14 5.59
CA PHE A 73 48.96 6.80 5.68
C PHE A 73 49.51 5.90 4.56
N ARG A 74 49.68 6.43 3.36
CA ARG A 74 50.33 5.73 2.25
C ARG A 74 51.78 5.39 2.59
N THR A 75 52.54 6.31 3.20
CA THR A 75 53.91 6.04 3.65
C THR A 75 53.94 4.91 4.69
N ALA A 76 53.02 4.92 5.66
CA ALA A 76 52.91 3.86 6.66
C ALA A 76 52.56 2.49 6.04
N ALA A 77 51.61 2.48 5.09
CA ALA A 77 51.25 1.27 4.35
C ALA A 77 52.43 0.76 3.50
N PHE A 78 53.21 1.66 2.89
CA PHE A 78 54.39 1.32 2.12
C PHE A 78 55.50 0.69 2.98
N GLU A 79 55.84 1.28 4.14
CA GLU A 79 56.85 0.71 5.03
C GLU A 79 56.40 -0.64 5.61
N THR A 80 55.11 -0.79 5.93
CA THR A 80 54.54 -2.06 6.35
C THR A 80 54.65 -3.12 5.24
N LEU A 81 54.29 -2.77 4.00
CA LEU A 81 54.43 -3.66 2.85
C LEU A 81 55.90 -4.01 2.56
N ARG A 82 56.81 -3.04 2.73
CA ARG A 82 58.26 -3.24 2.55
C ARG A 82 58.83 -4.22 3.58
N SER A 83 58.31 -4.21 4.81
CA SER A 83 58.71 -5.17 5.84
C SER A 83 58.25 -6.60 5.54
N GLU A 84 57.09 -6.78 4.92
CA GLU A 84 56.51 -8.08 4.57
C GLU A 84 57.03 -8.61 3.22
N SER A 85 57.25 -7.74 2.23
CA SER A 85 57.63 -8.11 0.86
C SER A 85 58.44 -7.00 0.16
N PRO A 86 59.76 -6.93 0.38
CA PRO A 86 60.61 -5.86 -0.15
C PRO A 86 60.57 -5.71 -1.68
N SER A 87 60.66 -6.83 -2.41
CA SER A 87 60.71 -6.81 -3.88
C SER A 87 59.41 -6.30 -4.52
N TYR A 88 58.27 -6.56 -3.88
CA TYR A 88 56.97 -6.11 -4.39
C TYR A 88 56.70 -4.65 -4.01
N ALA A 89 57.10 -4.25 -2.80
CA ALA A 89 57.00 -2.88 -2.34
C ALA A 89 57.69 -1.92 -3.33
N ASP A 90 58.93 -2.20 -3.75
CA ASP A 90 59.66 -1.33 -4.70
C ASP A 90 58.95 -1.20 -6.07
N HIS A 91 58.26 -2.25 -6.52
CA HIS A 91 57.49 -2.23 -7.76
C HIS A 91 56.23 -1.35 -7.66
N VAL A 92 55.57 -1.35 -6.50
CA VAL A 92 54.28 -0.67 -6.28
C VAL A 92 54.45 0.65 -5.52
N ALA A 93 55.67 1.03 -5.12
CA ALA A 93 55.99 2.17 -4.27
C ALA A 93 55.28 3.48 -4.66
N ARG A 94 55.08 3.69 -5.96
CA ARG A 94 54.46 4.91 -6.51
C ARG A 94 52.97 4.75 -6.82
N LEU A 95 52.47 3.52 -6.89
CA LEU A 95 51.10 3.17 -7.25
C LEU A 95 50.25 2.77 -6.04
N LEU A 96 50.87 2.52 -4.88
CA LEU A 96 50.17 2.14 -3.67
C LEU A 96 49.22 3.26 -3.24
N ALA A 97 47.92 2.94 -3.14
CA ALA A 97 46.89 3.85 -2.66
C ALA A 97 46.20 3.31 -1.42
N VAL A 98 45.85 4.18 -0.48
CA VAL A 98 45.00 3.83 0.66
C VAL A 98 43.58 4.31 0.37
N ARG A 99 42.61 3.39 0.47
CA ARG A 99 41.22 3.56 0.07
C ARG A 99 40.34 3.49 1.32
N ILE A 100 39.60 4.55 1.62
CA ILE A 100 38.80 4.68 2.84
C ILE A 100 37.35 4.31 2.55
N LYS A 101 36.89 3.27 3.23
CA LYS A 101 35.53 2.74 3.11
C LYS A 101 34.73 3.04 4.39
N GLY A 102 33.40 3.14 4.26
CA GLY A 102 32.51 3.07 5.42
C GLY A 102 32.39 4.35 6.25
N ILE A 103 32.61 5.53 5.68
CA ILE A 103 32.31 6.79 6.40
C ILE A 103 30.79 6.85 6.67
N PRO A 104 30.36 6.97 7.94
CA PRO A 104 28.95 6.85 8.32
C PRO A 104 28.12 8.06 7.88
N ASP A 105 28.69 9.26 7.95
CA ASP A 105 28.00 10.50 7.60
C ASP A 105 28.01 10.73 6.09
N ARG A 106 26.95 10.26 5.44
CA ARG A 106 26.72 10.44 4.01
C ARG A 106 26.06 11.79 3.73
N VAL A 107 26.74 12.62 2.97
CA VAL A 107 26.22 13.91 2.52
C VAL A 107 25.41 13.69 1.24
N PRO A 108 24.11 14.03 1.20
CA PRO A 108 23.35 14.04 -0.04
C PRO A 108 24.00 14.97 -1.06
N LEU A 109 24.10 14.59 -2.34
CA LEU A 109 24.74 15.40 -3.39
C LEU A 109 24.24 16.85 -3.38
N ARG A 110 22.93 17.07 -3.21
CA ARG A 110 22.31 18.42 -3.10
C ARG A 110 22.86 19.30 -1.98
N LYS A 111 23.33 18.69 -0.89
CA LYS A 111 23.82 19.37 0.32
C LYS A 111 25.33 19.59 0.29
N VAL A 112 26.02 19.14 -0.75
CA VAL A 112 27.45 19.41 -0.93
C VAL A 112 27.63 20.89 -1.29
N ASP A 113 28.18 21.64 -0.36
CA ASP A 113 28.39 23.09 -0.47
C ASP A 113 29.85 23.48 -0.15
N THR A 114 30.11 24.79 -0.03
CA THR A 114 31.44 25.34 0.23
C THR A 114 32.07 24.88 1.55
N SER A 115 31.28 24.43 2.53
CA SER A 115 31.81 23.97 3.84
C SER A 115 32.58 22.65 3.74
N HIS A 116 32.45 21.96 2.61
CA HIS A 116 33.07 20.67 2.30
C HIS A 116 34.34 20.80 1.44
N ILE A 117 34.71 22.00 0.98
CA ILE A 117 35.93 22.21 0.18
C ILE A 117 37.16 21.73 0.95
N ASP A 118 38.02 20.96 0.28
CA ASP A 118 39.24 20.33 0.79
C ASP A 118 39.03 19.36 1.95
N LYS A 119 37.80 18.89 2.16
CA LYS A 119 37.45 17.85 3.15
C LYS A 119 37.06 16.56 2.47
N MET A 120 37.25 15.44 3.18
CA MET A 120 36.79 14.13 2.73
C MET A 120 35.30 13.95 3.08
N ILE A 121 34.52 13.60 2.06
CA ILE A 121 33.07 13.38 2.15
C ILE A 121 32.70 12.02 1.58
N ALA A 122 31.61 11.45 2.08
CA ALA A 122 30.95 10.30 1.46
C ALA A 122 29.63 10.75 0.85
N VAL A 123 29.39 10.44 -0.42
CA VAL A 123 28.14 10.78 -1.13
C VAL A 123 27.58 9.55 -1.84
N SER A 124 26.25 9.46 -1.90
CA SER A 124 25.51 8.42 -2.62
C SER A 124 24.93 8.96 -3.92
N GLY A 125 24.98 8.17 -4.99
CA GLY A 125 24.42 8.57 -6.28
C GLY A 125 24.38 7.45 -7.30
N MET A 126 23.96 7.79 -8.52
CA MET A 126 23.98 6.92 -9.69
C MET A 126 24.96 7.47 -10.72
N VAL A 127 25.81 6.62 -11.27
CA VAL A 127 26.68 7.01 -12.37
C VAL A 127 25.84 7.16 -13.63
N VAL A 128 25.82 8.34 -14.24
CA VAL A 128 25.05 8.61 -15.47
C VAL A 128 25.92 8.68 -16.71
N ARG A 129 27.21 8.97 -16.54
CA ARG A 129 28.17 9.04 -17.63
C ARG A 129 29.57 8.68 -17.13
N SER A 130 30.33 7.99 -17.95
CA SER A 130 31.77 7.82 -17.80
C SER A 130 32.47 8.45 -19.01
N SER A 131 33.60 9.10 -18.79
CA SER A 131 34.49 9.51 -19.88
C SER A 131 35.27 8.31 -20.42
N GLU A 132 35.84 8.50 -21.61
CA GLU A 132 36.93 7.64 -22.07
C GLU A 132 38.12 7.72 -21.10
N LEU A 133 38.91 6.64 -21.09
CA LEU A 133 40.16 6.55 -20.34
C LEU A 133 41.18 7.52 -20.92
N ARG A 134 41.79 8.33 -20.07
CA ARG A 134 42.84 9.28 -20.44
C ARG A 134 44.08 9.01 -19.59
N PRO A 135 45.29 9.08 -20.15
CA PRO A 135 46.51 9.00 -19.36
C PRO A 135 46.78 10.33 -18.66
N LEU A 136 46.81 10.35 -17.33
CA LEU A 136 47.23 11.49 -16.51
C LEU A 136 48.71 11.35 -16.17
N MET A 137 49.48 12.41 -16.36
CA MET A 137 50.92 12.41 -16.10
C MET A 137 51.18 12.71 -14.63
N THR A 138 51.90 11.81 -13.95
CA THR A 138 52.26 11.98 -12.52
C THR A 138 53.70 12.46 -12.34
N GLU A 139 54.57 12.18 -13.30
CA GLU A 139 55.97 12.58 -13.29
C GLU A 139 56.38 12.94 -14.73
N ALA A 140 56.69 14.21 -14.95
CA ALA A 140 57.11 14.73 -16.24
C ALA A 140 58.63 14.66 -16.35
N ALA A 141 59.12 14.01 -17.39
CA ALA A 141 60.54 14.03 -17.74
C ALA A 141 60.80 15.19 -18.71
N PHE A 142 61.72 16.07 -18.35
CA PHE A 142 62.16 17.17 -19.20
C PHE A 142 63.58 16.93 -19.67
N VAL A 143 63.84 17.13 -20.96
CA VAL A 143 65.17 17.01 -21.56
C VAL A 143 65.67 18.40 -21.91
N CYS A 144 66.90 18.72 -21.51
CA CYS A 144 67.56 19.95 -21.91
C CYS A 144 68.24 19.80 -23.28
N GLU A 145 68.69 20.91 -23.86
CA GLU A 145 69.46 20.92 -25.12
C GLU A 145 70.73 20.04 -25.09
N LYS A 146 71.30 19.79 -23.90
CA LYS A 146 72.48 18.94 -23.71
C LYS A 146 72.14 17.45 -23.51
N GLY A 147 70.86 17.09 -23.47
CA GLY A 147 70.39 15.71 -23.32
C GLY A 147 70.21 15.22 -21.89
N ASP A 148 70.47 16.06 -20.88
CA ASP A 148 70.23 15.73 -19.47
C ASP A 148 68.73 15.72 -19.15
N LEU A 149 68.33 14.80 -18.27
CA LEU A 149 66.95 14.64 -17.81
C LEU A 149 66.71 15.33 -16.47
N THR A 150 65.58 16.00 -16.35
CA THR A 150 65.06 16.53 -15.09
C THR A 150 63.64 16.02 -14.89
N TYR A 151 63.38 15.34 -13.77
CA TYR A 151 62.06 14.79 -13.45
C TYR A 151 61.32 15.73 -12.50
N GLN A 152 60.10 16.12 -12.86
CA GLN A 152 59.25 16.98 -12.04
C GLN A 152 57.93 16.27 -11.74
N LYS A 153 57.63 16.06 -10.45
CA LYS A 153 56.32 15.56 -9.99
C LYS A 153 55.20 16.52 -10.40
N GLN A 154 54.09 15.92 -10.84
CA GLN A 154 52.90 16.61 -11.31
C GLN A 154 51.75 16.23 -10.38
N ASP A 155 51.42 17.14 -9.46
CA ASP A 155 50.36 16.93 -8.47
C ASP A 155 49.09 17.76 -8.79
N ASP A 156 49.17 18.63 -9.79
CA ASP A 156 48.08 19.51 -10.23
C ASP A 156 47.66 19.18 -11.66
N MET A 157 46.42 19.52 -12.02
CA MET A 157 45.91 19.41 -13.39
C MET A 157 46.67 20.30 -14.40
N LEU A 158 47.33 21.35 -13.92
CA LEU A 158 48.23 22.16 -14.72
C LEU A 158 49.65 21.61 -14.65
N MET A 159 50.26 21.38 -15.81
CA MET A 159 51.62 20.89 -15.91
C MET A 159 52.61 21.90 -15.33
N LYS A 160 53.38 21.47 -14.32
CA LYS A 160 54.50 22.21 -13.73
C LYS A 160 55.76 21.91 -14.52
N LYS A 161 56.35 22.97 -15.08
CA LYS A 161 57.66 22.90 -15.75
C LYS A 161 58.77 23.38 -14.79
N PRO A 162 59.87 22.63 -14.63
CA PRO A 162 61.03 23.09 -13.87
C PRO A 162 61.65 24.34 -14.51
N LEU A 163 62.19 25.23 -13.69
CA LEU A 163 62.76 26.51 -14.15
C LEU A 163 64.12 26.35 -14.83
N MET A 164 64.88 25.33 -14.44
CA MET A 164 66.22 25.03 -14.96
C MET A 164 66.53 23.54 -14.85
N CYS A 165 67.43 23.06 -15.70
CA CYS A 165 67.96 21.71 -15.64
C CYS A 165 68.84 21.53 -14.40
N GLU A 166 68.67 20.43 -13.66
CA GLU A 166 69.46 20.13 -12.45
C GLU A 166 70.95 19.88 -12.75
N THR A 167 71.29 19.42 -13.95
CA THR A 167 72.65 19.01 -14.31
C THR A 167 73.46 20.11 -15.01
N CYS A 168 72.80 20.96 -15.80
CA CYS A 168 73.49 21.88 -16.70
C CYS A 168 72.93 23.30 -16.74
N ASP A 169 72.02 23.66 -15.82
CA ASP A 169 71.41 24.98 -15.62
C ASP A 169 70.69 25.59 -16.84
N SER A 170 70.47 24.81 -17.90
CA SER A 170 69.72 25.28 -19.07
C SER A 170 68.25 25.52 -18.72
N ARG A 171 67.69 26.64 -19.19
CA ARG A 171 66.26 26.99 -19.05
C ARG A 171 65.40 26.42 -20.17
N ASN A 172 66.02 25.98 -21.26
CA ASN A 172 65.36 25.37 -22.40
C ASN A 172 65.18 23.88 -22.13
N LEU A 173 64.01 23.57 -21.58
CA LEU A 173 63.58 22.21 -21.24
C LEU A 173 62.38 21.82 -22.10
N GLU A 174 62.50 20.71 -22.82
CA GLU A 174 61.42 20.12 -23.61
C GLU A 174 60.84 18.90 -22.90
N LEU A 175 59.54 18.67 -23.04
CA LEU A 175 58.87 17.53 -22.42
C LEU A 175 59.18 16.24 -23.19
N ASP A 176 59.79 15.26 -22.53
CA ASP A 176 59.94 13.90 -23.04
C ASP A 176 58.77 13.02 -22.60
N ARG A 177 57.82 12.84 -23.52
CA ARG A 177 56.63 12.00 -23.31
C ARG A 177 56.95 10.52 -23.10
N LYS A 178 58.08 10.00 -23.62
CA LYS A 178 58.42 8.57 -23.53
C LYS A 178 58.96 8.20 -22.15
N ARG A 179 59.71 9.11 -21.54
CA ARG A 179 60.31 8.92 -20.21
C ARG A 179 59.43 9.43 -19.06
N SER A 180 58.36 10.15 -19.39
CA SER A 180 57.32 10.57 -18.43
C SER A 180 56.48 9.38 -17.96
N LYS A 181 55.94 9.46 -16.74
CA LYS A 181 55.09 8.41 -16.15
C LYS A 181 53.63 8.84 -16.14
N PHE A 182 52.76 7.88 -16.43
CA PHE A 182 51.33 8.08 -16.54
C PHE A 182 50.55 7.08 -15.69
N ILE A 183 49.37 7.49 -15.24
CA ILE A 183 48.34 6.66 -14.62
C ILE A 183 47.04 6.79 -15.39
N ASP A 184 46.16 5.80 -15.26
CA ASP A 184 44.83 5.87 -15.85
C ASP A 184 43.97 6.90 -15.11
N TYR A 185 43.23 7.70 -15.87
CA TYR A 185 42.35 8.75 -15.37
C TYR A 185 41.00 8.70 -16.08
N GLN A 186 39.93 8.84 -15.30
CA GLN A 186 38.57 8.81 -15.80
C GLN A 186 37.68 9.79 -15.03
N ILE A 187 36.78 10.46 -15.74
CA ILE A 187 35.77 11.33 -15.12
C ILE A 187 34.43 10.59 -15.14
N LEU A 188 33.86 10.38 -13.96
CA LEU A 188 32.51 9.84 -13.76
C LEU A 188 31.57 10.98 -13.43
N ARG A 189 30.39 11.03 -14.06
CA ARG A 189 29.32 11.92 -13.63
C ARG A 189 28.37 11.15 -12.73
N VAL A 190 28.26 11.59 -11.48
CA VAL A 190 27.40 10.97 -10.46
C VAL A 190 26.24 11.90 -10.17
N GLN A 191 25.03 11.38 -10.28
CA GLN A 191 23.76 12.09 -10.10
C GLN A 191 23.05 11.61 -8.83
N GLU A 192 22.23 12.47 -8.23
CA GLU A 192 21.27 12.10 -7.17
C GLU A 192 20.41 10.88 -7.55
N LEU A 193 20.12 10.05 -6.55
CA LEU A 193 19.24 8.90 -6.71
C LEU A 193 17.79 9.36 -6.94
N PRO A 194 17.03 8.73 -7.86
CA PRO A 194 15.66 9.13 -8.14
C PRO A 194 14.73 9.15 -6.91
N GLU A 195 14.99 8.26 -5.95
CA GLU A 195 14.19 8.15 -4.72
C GLU A 195 14.44 9.30 -3.73
N GLU A 196 15.57 10.00 -3.85
CA GLU A 196 15.94 11.16 -3.02
C GLU A 196 15.47 12.49 -3.61
N LEU A 197 14.87 12.48 -4.82
CA LEU A 197 14.48 13.70 -5.52
C LEU A 197 13.24 14.36 -4.90
N PRO A 198 13.32 15.66 -4.56
CA PRO A 198 12.14 16.44 -4.20
C PRO A 198 11.15 16.51 -5.38
N ALA A 199 9.85 16.43 -5.08
CA ALA A 199 8.81 16.45 -6.09
C ALA A 199 8.92 17.70 -7.00
N GLY A 200 9.09 17.47 -8.30
CA GLY A 200 9.13 18.51 -9.33
C GLY A 200 10.48 19.23 -9.51
N GLN A 201 11.55 18.82 -8.83
CA GLN A 201 12.89 19.39 -9.02
C GLN A 201 13.77 18.54 -9.95
N LEU A 202 14.72 19.20 -10.62
CA LEU A 202 15.74 18.52 -11.42
C LEU A 202 16.84 17.92 -10.51
N PRO A 203 17.38 16.75 -10.87
CA PRO A 203 18.49 16.13 -10.16
C PRO A 203 19.79 16.95 -10.31
N GLN A 204 20.56 17.06 -9.24
CA GLN A 204 21.92 17.60 -9.31
C GLN A 204 22.94 16.49 -9.55
N PHE A 205 24.11 16.87 -10.07
CA PHE A 205 25.21 15.96 -10.35
C PHE A 205 26.56 16.60 -10.02
N PHE A 206 27.56 15.76 -9.74
CA PHE A 206 28.96 16.15 -9.61
C PHE A 206 29.82 15.35 -10.59
N ASP A 207 30.86 15.99 -11.11
CA ASP A 207 31.91 15.29 -11.85
C ASP A 207 32.94 14.79 -10.83
N VAL A 208 33.21 13.48 -10.89
CA VAL A 208 34.05 12.73 -9.96
C VAL A 208 35.28 12.22 -10.72
N ASN A 209 36.46 12.58 -10.24
CA ASN A 209 37.75 12.21 -10.83
C ASN A 209 38.23 10.88 -10.22
N ALA A 210 38.40 9.86 -11.05
CA ALA A 210 38.89 8.54 -10.64
C ALA A 210 40.29 8.30 -11.24
N GLU A 211 41.22 7.84 -10.42
CA GLU A 211 42.64 7.69 -10.77
C GLU A 211 43.18 6.31 -10.40
N GLY A 212 44.01 5.73 -11.28
CA GLY A 212 44.70 4.47 -11.02
C GLY A 212 43.74 3.27 -10.98
N ASP A 213 43.77 2.50 -9.90
CA ASP A 213 43.07 1.22 -9.76
C ASP A 213 41.55 1.31 -9.66
N ILE A 214 40.99 2.48 -9.28
CA ILE A 214 39.54 2.67 -9.17
C ILE A 214 38.87 3.02 -10.51
N VAL A 215 39.66 3.20 -11.56
CA VAL A 215 39.15 3.47 -12.91
C VAL A 215 38.39 2.25 -13.46
N ASN A 216 37.30 2.47 -14.19
CA ASN A 216 36.36 1.43 -14.65
C ASN A 216 35.67 0.59 -13.56
N SER A 217 35.78 0.96 -12.28
CA SER A 217 35.08 0.27 -11.18
C SER A 217 33.56 0.42 -11.26
N ALA A 218 33.08 1.58 -11.72
CA ALA A 218 31.66 1.88 -11.90
C ALA A 218 31.30 2.16 -13.37
N ARG A 219 30.09 1.76 -13.76
CA ARG A 219 29.54 1.94 -15.11
C ARG A 219 28.29 2.82 -15.08
N PRO A 220 27.93 3.50 -16.19
CA PRO A 220 26.65 4.19 -16.29
C PRO A 220 25.47 3.26 -15.94
N GLY A 221 24.61 3.70 -15.04
CA GLY A 221 23.50 2.94 -14.46
C GLY A 221 23.78 2.36 -13.07
N ASP A 222 25.06 2.20 -12.70
CA ASP A 222 25.43 1.68 -11.39
C ASP A 222 25.08 2.70 -10.29
N ARG A 223 24.49 2.20 -9.19
CA ARG A 223 24.35 2.96 -7.95
C ARG A 223 25.67 2.86 -7.19
N VAL A 224 26.16 3.95 -6.64
CA VAL A 224 27.47 4.01 -5.98
C VAL A 224 27.40 4.77 -4.67
N VAL A 225 28.20 4.34 -3.69
CA VAL A 225 28.68 5.16 -2.58
C VAL A 225 30.12 5.51 -2.90
N LEU A 226 30.44 6.80 -2.93
CA LEU A 226 31.79 7.27 -3.19
C LEU A 226 32.32 8.05 -1.99
N THR A 227 33.55 7.77 -1.63
CA THR A 227 34.34 8.54 -0.67
C THR A 227 35.36 9.35 -1.46
N GLY A 228 35.42 10.66 -1.25
CA GLY A 228 36.35 11.52 -1.98
C GLY A 228 36.54 12.89 -1.36
N VAL A 229 37.51 13.64 -1.88
CA VAL A 229 37.83 15.01 -1.45
C VAL A 229 37.15 15.98 -2.39
N MET A 230 36.37 16.92 -1.85
CA MET A 230 35.69 17.94 -2.65
C MET A 230 36.67 19.07 -3.00
N ARG A 231 36.88 19.31 -4.30
CA ARG A 231 37.79 20.31 -4.85
C ARG A 231 37.07 21.46 -5.53
N ALA A 232 37.61 22.65 -5.39
CA ALA A 232 37.26 23.81 -6.19
C ALA A 232 38.29 24.00 -7.32
N VAL A 233 37.96 23.54 -8.52
CA VAL A 233 38.84 23.58 -9.68
C VAL A 233 38.52 24.80 -10.54
N PRO A 234 39.50 25.64 -10.92
CA PRO A 234 39.27 26.77 -11.82
C PRO A 234 38.79 26.30 -13.21
N ASP A 235 37.79 26.99 -13.77
CA ASP A 235 37.27 26.70 -15.11
C ASP A 235 38.10 27.44 -16.18
N TYR A 236 38.85 26.67 -16.97
CA TYR A 236 39.73 27.20 -18.02
C TYR A 236 39.10 27.15 -19.42
N SER A 237 37.81 26.80 -19.54
CA SER A 237 37.14 26.58 -20.83
C SER A 237 36.97 27.84 -21.70
N THR A 238 37.20 29.03 -21.15
CA THR A 238 37.14 30.31 -21.86
C THR A 238 38.50 31.00 -21.82
N GLY A 239 39.17 31.07 -22.97
CA GLY A 239 40.52 31.63 -23.09
C GLY A 239 40.66 33.03 -22.48
N GLN A 240 41.76 33.20 -21.74
CA GLN A 240 42.40 34.45 -21.29
C GLN A 240 41.87 35.19 -20.04
N LEU A 241 40.73 34.86 -19.45
CA LEU A 241 40.27 35.51 -18.20
C LEU A 241 40.25 34.52 -17.03
N LYS A 242 41.07 34.78 -15.99
CA LYS A 242 40.99 34.05 -14.71
C LYS A 242 39.65 34.39 -14.04
N MET A 243 38.68 33.49 -14.18
CA MET A 243 37.37 33.65 -13.56
C MET A 243 37.48 33.51 -12.04
N ARG A 244 36.67 34.29 -11.30
CA ARG A 244 36.50 34.12 -9.85
C ARG A 244 35.60 32.93 -9.48
N LEU A 245 34.96 32.32 -10.47
CA LEU A 245 34.10 31.17 -10.32
C LEU A 245 34.92 29.90 -10.51
N PHE A 246 34.76 28.97 -9.57
CA PHE A 246 35.38 27.65 -9.58
C PHE A 246 34.31 26.60 -9.79
N LYS A 247 34.67 25.53 -10.48
CA LYS A 247 33.84 24.34 -10.64
C LYS A 247 34.13 23.37 -9.51
N SER A 248 33.07 22.90 -8.88
CA SER A 248 33.14 21.83 -7.89
C SER A 248 33.37 20.46 -8.56
N GLN A 249 34.38 19.74 -8.10
CA GLN A 249 34.66 18.36 -8.51
C GLN A 249 35.00 17.52 -7.27
N ILE A 250 34.82 16.21 -7.35
CA ILE A 250 35.20 15.30 -6.25
C ILE A 250 36.35 14.43 -6.73
N ASP A 251 37.50 14.51 -6.07
CA ASP A 251 38.61 13.59 -6.28
C ASP A 251 38.33 12.31 -5.50
N CYS A 252 38.12 11.22 -6.23
CA CYS A 252 37.62 10.00 -5.66
C CYS A 252 38.74 9.23 -4.94
N ASN A 253 38.51 8.94 -3.67
CA ASN A 253 39.37 8.04 -2.91
C ASN A 253 38.87 6.59 -3.01
N HIS A 254 37.58 6.32 -2.86
CA HIS A 254 37.02 4.96 -2.92
C HIS A 254 35.62 4.95 -3.57
N ILE A 255 35.32 3.90 -4.35
CA ILE A 255 34.01 3.70 -4.99
C ILE A 255 33.49 2.31 -4.58
N GLU A 256 32.30 2.30 -4.00
CA GLU A 256 31.55 1.08 -3.69
C GLU A 256 30.29 1.04 -4.55
N VAL A 257 30.18 0.04 -5.44
CA VAL A 257 29.00 -0.13 -6.30
C VAL A 257 27.89 -0.85 -5.54
N ILE A 258 26.80 -0.15 -5.24
CA ILE A 258 25.60 -0.72 -4.65
C ILE A 258 24.84 -1.51 -5.72
N GLY A 259 24.72 -2.82 -5.52
CA GLY A 259 23.89 -3.69 -6.37
C GLY A 259 24.61 -4.41 -7.51
N LYS A 260 25.94 -4.30 -7.62
CA LYS A 260 26.75 -5.31 -8.32
C LYS A 260 27.26 -6.34 -7.33
N GLU A 261 26.32 -7.09 -6.81
CA GLU A 261 26.44 -8.47 -6.34
C GLU A 261 25.06 -8.80 -5.73
N PRO A 262 24.51 -10.03 -5.91
CA PRO A 262 23.59 -10.54 -4.89
C PRO A 262 24.32 -10.33 -3.57
N GLU A 263 23.67 -9.75 -2.56
CA GLU A 263 24.24 -9.64 -1.21
C GLU A 263 25.17 -10.84 -0.99
N HIS A 264 26.49 -10.64 -0.86
CA HIS A 264 27.35 -11.69 -0.33
C HIS A 264 26.91 -11.84 1.12
N VAL A 265 25.75 -12.44 1.32
CA VAL A 265 25.33 -13.04 2.56
C VAL A 265 26.43 -14.06 2.80
N GLN A 266 27.37 -13.72 3.68
CA GLN A 266 28.34 -14.67 4.16
C GLN A 266 27.54 -15.73 4.89
N ILE A 267 27.23 -16.83 4.19
CA ILE A 267 26.50 -17.96 4.74
C ILE A 267 27.38 -18.55 5.84
N THR A 268 27.00 -18.32 7.10
CA THR A 268 27.71 -18.93 8.22
C THR A 268 27.48 -20.44 8.21
N ARG A 269 28.30 -21.19 8.96
CA ARG A 269 28.06 -22.65 9.13
C ARG A 269 26.69 -22.94 9.73
N ASP A 270 26.19 -22.05 10.59
CA ASP A 270 24.86 -22.15 11.18
C ASP A 270 23.76 -21.90 10.13
N ASP A 271 23.93 -20.92 9.25
CA ASP A 271 23.01 -20.65 8.13
C ASP A 271 22.97 -21.84 7.15
N GLU A 272 24.12 -22.44 6.84
CA GLU A 272 24.17 -23.62 5.97
C GLU A 272 23.41 -24.80 6.58
N ALA A 273 23.60 -25.04 7.89
CA ALA A 273 22.85 -26.07 8.61
C ALA A 273 21.34 -25.81 8.58
N LEU A 274 20.93 -24.55 8.76
CA LEU A 274 19.53 -24.12 8.64
C LEU A 274 18.97 -24.33 7.24
N ILE A 275 19.68 -23.92 6.19
CA ILE A 275 19.27 -24.11 4.79
C ILE A 275 19.08 -25.61 4.49
N ARG A 276 20.04 -26.45 4.87
CA ARG A 276 19.95 -27.92 4.72
C ARG A 276 18.77 -28.50 5.51
N SER A 277 18.52 -27.99 6.72
CA SER A 277 17.39 -28.42 7.54
C SER A 277 16.05 -28.09 6.91
N VAL A 278 15.91 -26.93 6.26
CA VAL A 278 14.69 -26.53 5.55
C VAL A 278 14.55 -27.31 4.25
N ALA A 279 15.63 -27.46 3.48
CA ALA A 279 15.64 -28.17 2.20
C ALA A 279 15.30 -29.66 2.33
N SER A 280 15.66 -30.29 3.45
CA SER A 280 15.34 -31.71 3.71
C SER A 280 13.88 -31.96 4.10
N ARG A 281 13.08 -30.91 4.30
CA ARG A 281 11.68 -31.07 4.69
C ARG A 281 10.81 -31.47 3.49
N PRO A 282 9.85 -32.39 3.67
CA PRO A 282 8.92 -32.77 2.60
C PRO A 282 7.97 -31.63 2.20
N ASP A 283 7.74 -30.65 3.09
CA ASP A 283 6.88 -29.48 2.86
C ASP A 283 7.65 -28.21 2.44
N ALA A 284 8.94 -28.32 2.14
CA ALA A 284 9.81 -27.17 1.85
C ALA A 284 9.29 -26.30 0.71
N TYR A 285 8.91 -26.91 -0.41
CA TYR A 285 8.40 -26.21 -1.59
C TYR A 285 7.14 -25.40 -1.29
N GLN A 286 6.15 -26.01 -0.63
CA GLN A 286 4.91 -25.34 -0.26
C GLN A 286 5.17 -24.18 0.71
N LYS A 287 6.12 -24.34 1.64
CA LYS A 287 6.53 -23.29 2.58
C LYS A 287 7.20 -22.11 1.89
N LEU A 288 8.02 -22.36 0.88
CA LEU A 288 8.63 -21.31 0.06
C LEU A 288 7.57 -20.54 -0.74
N ILE A 289 6.58 -21.23 -1.31
CA ILE A 289 5.46 -20.55 -1.99
C ILE A 289 4.68 -19.67 -1.00
N ALA A 290 4.43 -20.18 0.21
CA ALA A 290 3.72 -19.45 1.25
C ALA A 290 4.51 -18.26 1.83
N SER A 291 5.85 -18.26 1.73
CA SER A 291 6.69 -17.15 2.20
C SER A 291 6.72 -15.98 1.22
N ILE A 292 6.35 -16.19 -0.06
CA ILE A 292 6.18 -15.12 -1.04
C ILE A 292 4.89 -14.35 -0.72
N ALA A 293 5.01 -13.02 -0.58
CA ALA A 293 3.91 -12.09 -0.32
C ALA A 293 2.88 -12.61 0.73
N PRO A 294 3.30 -12.90 1.98
CA PRO A 294 2.46 -13.59 2.97
C PRO A 294 1.24 -12.79 3.41
N ALA A 295 1.28 -11.45 3.23
CA ALA A 295 0.15 -10.56 3.50
C ALA A 295 -1.00 -10.71 2.49
N ILE A 296 -0.73 -11.21 1.29
CA ILE A 296 -1.76 -11.53 0.29
C ILE A 296 -2.27 -12.92 0.61
N THR A 297 -3.58 -13.18 0.55
CA THR A 297 -4.16 -14.51 0.78
C THR A 297 -4.63 -15.11 -0.55
N GLY A 298 -4.37 -16.39 -0.80
CA GLY A 298 -4.67 -17.05 -2.09
C GLY A 298 -3.56 -16.86 -3.13
N HIS A 299 -3.89 -16.96 -4.43
CA HIS A 299 -2.95 -16.78 -5.54
C HIS A 299 -1.70 -17.68 -5.48
N GLU A 300 -1.87 -18.95 -5.05
CA GLU A 300 -0.75 -19.88 -4.98
C GLU A 300 -0.02 -20.07 -6.33
N PRO A 301 -0.70 -20.18 -7.49
CA PRO A 301 -0.01 -20.28 -8.78
C PRO A 301 0.82 -19.04 -9.11
N GLU A 302 0.32 -17.85 -8.80
CA GLU A 302 1.05 -16.60 -9.05
C GLU A 302 2.25 -16.48 -8.10
N ARG A 303 2.11 -16.92 -6.84
CA ARG A 303 3.22 -16.96 -5.89
C ARG A 303 4.28 -17.97 -6.26
N GLU A 304 3.87 -19.14 -6.74
CA GLU A 304 4.76 -20.15 -7.30
C GLU A 304 5.50 -19.61 -8.53
N ALA A 305 4.80 -18.93 -9.45
CA ALA A 305 5.44 -18.31 -10.60
C ALA A 305 6.48 -17.25 -10.21
N ILE A 306 6.22 -16.45 -9.16
CA ILE A 306 7.18 -15.49 -8.61
C ILE A 306 8.37 -16.24 -7.96
N LEU A 307 8.12 -17.30 -7.20
CA LEU A 307 9.18 -18.10 -6.60
C LEU A 307 10.12 -18.69 -7.67
N LEU A 308 9.56 -19.26 -8.73
CA LEU A 308 10.32 -19.82 -9.85
C LEU A 308 11.07 -18.72 -10.62
N LEU A 309 10.47 -17.54 -10.79
CA LEU A 309 11.13 -16.37 -11.37
C LEU A 309 12.37 -15.94 -10.56
N LEU A 310 12.27 -15.94 -9.23
CA LEU A 310 13.37 -15.59 -8.32
C LEU A 310 14.46 -16.67 -8.29
N ALA A 311 14.08 -17.94 -8.34
CA ALA A 311 15.03 -19.05 -8.39
C ALA A 311 15.78 -19.11 -9.73
N GLY A 312 15.12 -18.72 -10.82
CA GLY A 312 15.66 -18.79 -12.17
C GLY A 312 15.81 -20.22 -12.69
N GLY A 313 16.17 -20.34 -13.97
CA GLY A 313 16.53 -21.60 -14.61
C GLY A 313 18.02 -21.66 -14.96
N VAL A 314 18.47 -22.84 -15.39
CA VAL A 314 19.86 -23.04 -15.83
C VAL A 314 20.00 -22.63 -17.29
N ALA A 315 20.91 -21.72 -17.59
CA ALA A 315 21.27 -21.40 -18.97
C ALA A 315 22.15 -22.51 -19.55
N THR A 316 21.74 -23.11 -20.66
CA THR A 316 22.42 -24.26 -21.26
C THR A 316 23.05 -23.86 -22.59
N HIS A 317 24.32 -24.24 -22.78
CA HIS A 317 25.01 -24.09 -24.06
C HIS A 317 24.87 -25.39 -24.85
N LEU A 318 24.38 -25.28 -26.08
CA LEU A 318 24.27 -26.41 -26.99
C LEU A 318 25.58 -26.63 -27.76
N PRO A 319 25.84 -27.85 -28.27
CA PRO A 319 27.06 -28.15 -29.03
C PRO A 319 27.26 -27.32 -30.31
N ASP A 320 26.20 -26.72 -30.82
CA ASP A 320 26.19 -25.83 -31.99
C ASP A 320 26.55 -24.37 -31.67
N GLY A 321 26.85 -24.06 -30.40
CA GLY A 321 27.20 -22.72 -29.93
C GLY A 321 25.99 -21.84 -29.57
N THR A 322 24.76 -22.33 -29.74
CA THR A 322 23.57 -21.58 -29.32
C THR A 322 23.38 -21.65 -27.80
N LYS A 323 22.89 -20.56 -27.20
CA LYS A 323 22.63 -20.47 -25.77
C LYS A 323 21.13 -20.49 -25.51
N LEU A 324 20.66 -21.49 -24.77
CA LEU A 324 19.31 -21.53 -24.25
C LEU A 324 19.23 -20.66 -22.99
N ARG A 325 18.24 -19.78 -22.98
CA ARG A 325 17.97 -18.85 -21.88
C ARG A 325 17.49 -19.61 -20.64
N GLY A 326 18.12 -19.34 -19.49
CA GLY A 326 17.67 -19.83 -18.18
C GLY A 326 16.70 -18.90 -17.46
N ASP A 327 16.69 -17.61 -17.80
CA ASP A 327 15.83 -16.64 -17.10
C ASP A 327 14.36 -16.80 -17.50
N ILE A 328 13.47 -16.80 -16.52
CA ILE A 328 12.02 -16.86 -16.73
C ILE A 328 11.49 -15.42 -16.84
N ASN A 329 10.51 -15.17 -17.71
CA ASN A 329 9.76 -13.92 -17.71
C ASN A 329 8.30 -14.25 -17.36
N VAL A 330 7.74 -13.53 -16.38
CA VAL A 330 6.33 -13.71 -15.97
C VAL A 330 5.58 -12.39 -16.17
N LEU A 331 4.43 -12.46 -16.84
CA LEU A 331 3.49 -11.36 -16.98
C LEU A 331 2.16 -11.77 -16.33
N PHE A 332 1.77 -11.09 -15.26
CA PHE A 332 0.44 -11.24 -14.68
C PHE A 332 -0.55 -10.32 -15.38
N VAL A 333 -1.49 -10.92 -16.10
CA VAL A 333 -2.63 -10.21 -16.69
C VAL A 333 -3.91 -10.73 -16.05
N GLY A 334 -4.72 -9.84 -15.48
CA GLY A 334 -5.99 -10.23 -14.89
C GLY A 334 -6.92 -9.04 -14.71
N ASP A 335 -8.20 -9.26 -15.00
CA ASP A 335 -9.26 -8.33 -14.62
C ASP A 335 -9.42 -8.37 -13.08
N PRO A 336 -9.69 -7.25 -12.42
CA PRO A 336 -10.10 -7.24 -11.02
C PRO A 336 -11.49 -7.84 -10.87
N GLY A 337 -11.73 -8.51 -9.74
CA GLY A 337 -13.05 -9.05 -9.41
C GLY A 337 -14.03 -7.95 -9.00
N CYS A 338 -15.13 -7.77 -9.73
CA CYS A 338 -16.12 -6.71 -9.48
C CYS A 338 -17.50 -7.27 -9.13
N LEU A 339 -18.27 -6.50 -8.35
CA LEU A 339 -19.70 -6.76 -8.09
C LEU A 339 -20.56 -5.88 -9.00
N VAL A 340 -21.82 -6.27 -9.19
CA VAL A 340 -22.80 -5.46 -9.95
C VAL A 340 -23.10 -4.16 -9.21
N ALA A 341 -23.32 -3.06 -9.94
CA ALA A 341 -23.53 -1.72 -9.37
C ALA A 341 -24.71 -1.63 -8.37
N ASP A 342 -25.74 -2.47 -8.55
CA ASP A 342 -26.90 -2.56 -7.67
C ASP A 342 -26.63 -3.32 -6.36
N GLU A 343 -25.52 -4.07 -6.28
CA GLU A 343 -25.08 -4.68 -5.04
C GLU A 343 -24.70 -3.62 -4.01
N ARG A 344 -24.66 -4.04 -2.75
CA ARG A 344 -24.52 -3.12 -1.62
C ARG A 344 -23.25 -3.34 -0.84
N VAL A 345 -22.70 -2.25 -0.35
CA VAL A 345 -21.57 -2.22 0.56
C VAL A 345 -21.97 -1.50 1.86
N VAL A 346 -21.41 -1.96 2.97
CA VAL A 346 -21.58 -1.32 4.27
C VAL A 346 -20.38 -0.43 4.55
N LEU A 347 -20.63 0.86 4.73
CA LEU A 347 -19.62 1.86 5.05
C LEU A 347 -19.18 1.74 6.52
N GLY A 348 -18.03 2.31 6.86
CA GLY A 348 -17.42 2.22 8.19
C GLY A 348 -18.30 2.75 9.34
N ASN A 349 -19.21 3.66 9.03
CA ASN A 349 -20.20 4.19 9.98
C ASN A 349 -21.46 3.32 10.12
N GLY A 350 -21.64 2.29 9.28
CA GLY A 350 -22.78 1.39 9.24
C GLY A 350 -23.81 1.69 8.15
N ALA A 351 -23.66 2.80 7.40
CA ALA A 351 -24.54 3.12 6.27
C ALA A 351 -24.47 2.02 5.20
N ILE A 352 -25.63 1.69 4.60
CA ILE A 352 -25.69 0.75 3.48
C ILE A 352 -25.89 1.57 2.21
N VAL A 353 -25.01 1.39 1.23
CA VAL A 353 -25.06 2.12 -0.05
C VAL A 353 -24.94 1.15 -1.21
N LYS A 354 -25.56 1.48 -2.34
CA LYS A 354 -25.31 0.78 -3.60
C LYS A 354 -23.89 1.08 -4.07
N ILE A 355 -23.19 0.09 -4.61
CA ILE A 355 -21.82 0.23 -5.10
C ILE A 355 -21.75 1.31 -6.19
N GLY A 356 -22.72 1.35 -7.10
CA GLY A 356 -22.79 2.37 -8.16
C GLY A 356 -23.02 3.81 -7.67
N GLN A 357 -23.30 4.03 -6.38
CA GLN A 357 -23.40 5.37 -5.78
C GLN A 357 -22.11 5.80 -5.08
N VAL A 358 -21.10 4.92 -5.00
CA VAL A 358 -19.81 5.20 -4.36
C VAL A 358 -18.84 5.86 -5.34
N GLY A 359 -18.90 5.50 -6.61
CA GLY A 359 -18.09 6.05 -7.69
C GLY A 359 -18.76 5.86 -9.05
N ASN A 360 -18.24 6.54 -10.06
CA ASN A 360 -18.81 6.61 -11.40
C ASN A 360 -17.78 6.37 -12.52
N GLU A 361 -16.48 6.27 -12.21
CA GLU A 361 -15.41 6.16 -13.21
C GLU A 361 -14.40 5.05 -12.88
N HIS A 362 -13.80 4.45 -13.91
CA HIS A 362 -12.78 3.41 -13.74
C HIS A 362 -11.49 4.02 -13.18
N LEU A 363 -10.90 3.41 -12.15
CA LEU A 363 -9.73 3.91 -11.40
C LEU A 363 -9.95 5.25 -10.69
N GLN A 364 -11.19 5.65 -10.43
CA GLN A 364 -11.49 6.85 -9.66
C GLN A 364 -10.88 6.75 -8.25
N PRO A 365 -10.09 7.73 -7.81
CA PRO A 365 -9.62 7.81 -6.43
C PRO A 365 -10.79 7.86 -5.45
N LEU A 366 -10.73 7.04 -4.41
CA LEU A 366 -11.71 7.02 -3.32
C LEU A 366 -11.02 7.28 -1.98
N ASN A 367 -11.79 7.81 -1.04
CA ASN A 367 -11.40 7.91 0.37
C ASN A 367 -12.62 7.55 1.23
N VAL A 368 -13.07 6.31 1.09
CA VAL A 368 -14.32 5.83 1.70
C VAL A 368 -14.01 4.70 2.68
N GLN A 369 -14.34 4.92 3.95
CA GLN A 369 -14.19 3.86 4.95
C GLN A 369 -15.29 2.81 4.79
N VAL A 370 -14.93 1.53 4.79
CA VAL A 370 -15.83 0.38 4.65
C VAL A 370 -15.63 -0.61 5.79
N LEU A 371 -16.67 -1.39 6.11
CA LEU A 371 -16.53 -2.49 7.07
C LEU A 371 -15.96 -3.73 6.38
N THR A 372 -14.96 -4.35 7.00
CA THR A 372 -14.38 -5.60 6.48
C THR A 372 -15.23 -6.80 6.92
N GLY A 373 -15.38 -7.77 6.03
CA GLY A 373 -16.16 -9.00 6.27
C GLY A 373 -15.55 -9.96 7.30
N GLU A 374 -14.42 -9.59 7.91
CA GLU A 374 -13.68 -10.40 8.90
C GLU A 374 -14.41 -10.52 10.25
N GLY A 375 -15.42 -9.68 10.49
CA GLY A 375 -16.19 -9.63 11.74
C GLY A 375 -15.64 -8.61 12.73
N GLY A 376 -16.40 -8.36 13.80
CA GLY A 376 -16.00 -7.44 14.87
C GLY A 376 -16.07 -5.95 14.53
N GLY A 377 -16.60 -5.57 13.37
CA GLY A 377 -16.71 -4.15 12.99
C GLY A 377 -15.39 -3.51 12.56
N ARG A 378 -14.41 -4.33 12.13
CA ARG A 378 -13.16 -3.86 11.55
C ARG A 378 -13.42 -2.98 10.33
N ARG A 379 -12.61 -1.95 10.16
CA ARG A 379 -12.74 -0.92 9.11
C ARG A 379 -11.50 -0.93 8.23
N ALA A 380 -11.69 -0.71 6.94
CA ALA A 380 -10.63 -0.48 5.98
C ALA A 380 -10.95 0.76 5.14
N MET A 381 -9.93 1.33 4.49
CA MET A 381 -10.11 2.44 3.57
C MET A 381 -10.17 1.90 2.13
N ALA A 382 -11.26 2.19 1.42
CA ALA A 382 -11.34 1.98 -0.02
C ALA A 382 -10.69 3.18 -0.73
N THR A 383 -9.65 2.89 -1.52
CA THR A 383 -8.77 3.90 -2.14
C THR A 383 -9.00 4.10 -3.63
N LYS A 384 -9.62 3.14 -4.32
CA LYS A 384 -9.93 3.20 -5.75
C LYS A 384 -11.27 2.54 -6.07
N PHE A 385 -12.02 3.12 -7.01
CA PHE A 385 -13.21 2.52 -7.60
C PHE A 385 -12.85 1.89 -8.94
N HIS A 386 -13.31 0.66 -9.17
CA HIS A 386 -13.13 -0.05 -10.43
C HIS A 386 -14.50 -0.27 -11.08
N MET A 387 -14.64 0.17 -12.32
CA MET A 387 -15.86 0.00 -13.11
C MET A 387 -15.56 -0.67 -14.44
N TYR A 388 -16.35 -1.68 -14.81
CA TYR A 388 -16.30 -2.38 -16.08
C TYR A 388 -17.71 -2.46 -16.66
N ARG A 389 -17.85 -2.22 -17.97
CA ARG A 389 -19.17 -2.07 -18.60
C ARG A 389 -19.78 -3.38 -19.10
N SER A 390 -18.96 -4.33 -19.54
CA SER A 390 -19.43 -5.54 -20.22
C SER A 390 -18.67 -6.78 -19.78
N HIS A 391 -19.17 -7.46 -18.75
CA HIS A 391 -18.63 -8.73 -18.26
C HIS A 391 -19.75 -9.72 -17.99
N ARG A 392 -19.44 -11.01 -18.11
CA ARG A 392 -20.30 -12.11 -17.64
C ARG A 392 -20.56 -11.96 -16.15
N ILE A 393 -21.78 -12.24 -15.71
CA ILE A 393 -22.16 -12.15 -14.29
C ILE A 393 -22.48 -13.54 -13.77
N VAL A 394 -22.04 -13.85 -12.56
CA VAL A 394 -22.45 -15.03 -11.82
C VAL A 394 -23.19 -14.57 -10.56
N GLU A 395 -24.35 -15.16 -10.33
CA GLU A 395 -25.20 -14.94 -9.15
C GLU A 395 -25.19 -16.20 -8.29
N ILE A 396 -24.94 -16.05 -6.99
CA ILE A 396 -25.14 -17.15 -6.03
C ILE A 396 -26.29 -16.80 -5.09
N LEU A 397 -27.15 -17.77 -4.83
CA LEU A 397 -28.25 -17.67 -3.87
C LEU A 397 -27.98 -18.61 -2.69
N THR A 398 -28.13 -18.10 -1.48
CA THR A 398 -27.96 -18.85 -0.23
C THR A 398 -29.28 -19.43 0.28
N GLU A 399 -29.21 -20.41 1.18
CA GLU A 399 -30.37 -21.04 1.83
C GLU A 399 -31.24 -20.08 2.68
N SER A 400 -30.74 -18.88 3.01
CA SER A 400 -31.54 -17.85 3.68
C SER A 400 -32.21 -16.87 2.71
N GLY A 401 -31.93 -16.97 1.41
CA GLY A 401 -32.44 -16.08 0.37
C GLY A 401 -31.56 -14.87 0.07
N LYS A 402 -30.38 -14.75 0.70
CA LYS A 402 -29.36 -13.74 0.31
C LYS A 402 -28.81 -14.08 -1.06
N SER A 403 -28.63 -13.06 -1.90
CA SER A 403 -28.00 -13.16 -3.20
C SER A 403 -26.79 -12.22 -3.27
N ILE A 404 -25.82 -12.57 -4.11
CA ILE A 404 -24.73 -11.67 -4.51
C ILE A 404 -24.37 -11.94 -5.97
N LYS A 405 -24.22 -10.87 -6.75
CA LYS A 405 -23.89 -10.89 -8.18
C LYS A 405 -22.55 -10.24 -8.45
N GLY A 406 -21.68 -10.92 -9.18
CA GLY A 406 -20.38 -10.39 -9.55
C GLY A 406 -19.73 -11.09 -10.73
N THR A 407 -18.55 -10.62 -11.10
CA THR A 407 -17.73 -11.24 -12.15
C THR A 407 -17.23 -12.63 -11.69
N PRO A 408 -16.96 -13.56 -12.63
CA PRO A 408 -16.48 -14.92 -12.33
C PRO A 408 -15.31 -14.99 -11.34
N ASN A 409 -14.36 -14.07 -11.47
CA ASN A 409 -13.15 -13.97 -10.66
C ASN A 409 -13.35 -13.25 -9.31
N HIS A 410 -14.54 -12.71 -9.01
CA HIS A 410 -14.76 -12.01 -7.74
C HIS A 410 -14.58 -12.95 -6.55
N PRO A 411 -13.71 -12.63 -5.57
CA PRO A 411 -13.40 -13.54 -4.49
C PRO A 411 -14.43 -13.44 -3.36
N LEU A 412 -14.92 -14.59 -2.88
CA LEU A 412 -15.73 -14.71 -1.68
C LEU A 412 -15.09 -15.69 -0.69
N LEU A 413 -15.38 -15.54 0.61
CA LEU A 413 -14.88 -16.46 1.62
C LEU A 413 -15.69 -17.76 1.62
N ARG A 414 -15.09 -18.83 1.13
CA ARG A 414 -15.61 -20.20 1.27
C ARG A 414 -15.35 -20.71 2.68
N VAL A 415 -16.28 -21.48 3.23
CA VAL A 415 -16.14 -22.13 4.54
C VAL A 415 -16.13 -23.64 4.35
N CYS A 416 -14.99 -24.25 4.64
CA CYS A 416 -14.79 -25.70 4.56
C CYS A 416 -14.59 -26.30 5.95
N ASN A 417 -14.88 -27.59 6.09
CA ASN A 417 -14.53 -28.34 7.29
C ASN A 417 -13.26 -29.15 6.97
N GLU A 418 -12.16 -28.78 7.61
CA GLU A 418 -10.87 -29.48 7.50
C GLU A 418 -10.56 -30.06 8.88
N ASN A 419 -10.50 -31.40 8.98
CA ASN A 419 -10.19 -32.12 10.22
C ASN A 419 -11.06 -31.70 11.44
N GLY A 420 -12.36 -31.44 11.21
CA GLY A 420 -13.29 -31.02 12.27
C GLY A 420 -13.23 -29.52 12.60
N ARG A 421 -12.38 -28.73 11.92
CA ARG A 421 -12.27 -27.28 12.08
C ARG A 421 -12.85 -26.56 10.87
N LEU A 422 -13.62 -25.50 11.14
CA LEU A 422 -14.14 -24.62 10.10
C LEU A 422 -13.05 -23.65 9.64
N VAL A 423 -12.55 -23.85 8.41
CA VAL A 423 -11.52 -23.02 7.79
C VAL A 423 -12.19 -22.08 6.77
N ARG A 424 -11.71 -20.83 6.72
CA ARG A 424 -12.15 -19.82 5.75
C ARG A 424 -11.04 -19.57 4.76
N SER A 425 -11.36 -19.62 3.47
CA SER A 425 -10.40 -19.32 2.41
C SER A 425 -11.07 -18.54 1.28
N TRP A 426 -10.32 -17.64 0.64
CA TRP A 426 -10.80 -16.92 -0.53
C TRP A 426 -10.99 -17.88 -1.70
N TYR A 427 -12.15 -17.78 -2.35
CA TYR A 427 -12.54 -18.64 -3.45
C TYR A 427 -13.28 -17.82 -4.50
N ARG A 428 -12.97 -18.06 -5.78
CA ARG A 428 -13.58 -17.32 -6.88
C ARG A 428 -15.05 -17.69 -7.06
N LEU A 429 -15.87 -16.71 -7.42
CA LEU A 429 -17.31 -16.85 -7.58
C LEU A 429 -17.69 -17.95 -8.58
N ASP A 430 -16.91 -18.11 -9.66
CA ASP A 430 -17.10 -19.12 -10.70
C ASP A 430 -16.79 -20.56 -10.30
N ARG A 431 -15.99 -20.74 -9.25
CA ARG A 431 -15.59 -22.07 -8.74
C ARG A 431 -16.59 -22.64 -7.74
N PHE A 432 -17.47 -21.82 -7.15
CA PHE A 432 -18.49 -22.31 -6.23
C PHE A 432 -19.46 -23.27 -6.92
N LYS A 433 -19.91 -24.28 -6.16
CA LYS A 433 -20.92 -25.26 -6.56
C LYS A 433 -22.10 -25.21 -5.59
N VAL A 434 -23.27 -25.64 -6.08
CA VAL A 434 -24.44 -25.82 -5.22
C VAL A 434 -24.09 -26.82 -4.11
N GLY A 435 -24.36 -26.47 -2.86
CA GLY A 435 -23.95 -27.24 -1.68
C GLY A 435 -22.73 -26.68 -0.95
N ASP A 436 -21.88 -25.88 -1.61
CA ASP A 436 -20.78 -25.19 -0.94
C ASP A 436 -21.29 -24.21 0.11
N ARG A 437 -20.46 -23.91 1.11
CA ARG A 437 -20.77 -22.90 2.14
C ARG A 437 -19.99 -21.63 1.91
N VAL A 438 -20.68 -20.51 1.93
CA VAL A 438 -20.11 -19.17 1.88
C VAL A 438 -20.22 -18.50 3.25
N ALA A 439 -19.20 -17.73 3.63
CA ALA A 439 -19.22 -16.97 4.86
C ALA A 439 -20.26 -15.86 4.79
N VAL A 440 -20.98 -15.65 5.90
CA VAL A 440 -21.97 -14.57 6.02
C VAL A 440 -21.74 -13.74 7.26
N VAL A 441 -22.09 -12.46 7.18
CA VAL A 441 -22.04 -11.54 8.31
C VAL A 441 -23.20 -11.82 9.27
N THR A 442 -22.91 -11.77 10.57
CA THR A 442 -23.91 -12.02 11.64
C THR A 442 -24.50 -10.75 12.24
N GLY A 443 -23.97 -9.61 11.82
CA GLY A 443 -24.39 -8.26 12.20
C GLY A 443 -23.22 -7.30 12.06
N PHE A 444 -23.52 -6.01 12.05
CA PHE A 444 -22.51 -4.96 11.94
C PHE A 444 -22.93 -3.71 12.74
N PRO A 445 -21.96 -2.96 13.30
CA PRO A 445 -22.27 -1.77 14.08
C PRO A 445 -22.75 -0.62 13.20
N CYS A 446 -23.58 0.25 13.77
CA CYS A 446 -23.95 1.53 13.18
C CYS A 446 -23.68 2.65 14.19
N THR A 447 -22.99 3.68 13.74
CA THR A 447 -22.54 4.84 14.56
C THR A 447 -23.20 6.14 14.14
N ILE A 448 -24.10 6.10 13.16
CA ILE A 448 -24.80 7.26 12.61
C ILE A 448 -25.82 7.76 13.63
N ARG A 449 -25.65 9.01 14.06
CA ARG A 449 -26.57 9.71 14.97
C ARG A 449 -27.36 10.82 14.28
N GLU A 450 -26.76 11.46 13.29
CA GLU A 450 -27.41 12.52 12.53
C GLU A 450 -28.46 11.97 11.55
N PHE A 451 -29.53 12.75 11.36
CA PHE A 451 -30.55 12.43 10.37
C PHE A 451 -30.11 12.86 8.97
N VAL A 452 -30.26 11.94 8.02
CA VAL A 452 -29.93 12.12 6.60
C VAL A 452 -30.85 13.20 6.00
N ARG A 453 -30.31 14.10 5.18
CA ARG A 453 -31.12 15.10 4.47
C ARG A 453 -32.05 14.44 3.46
N THR A 454 -33.30 14.92 3.40
CA THR A 454 -34.31 14.41 2.46
C THR A 454 -34.16 14.98 1.07
N ASN A 455 -33.64 16.20 0.96
CA ASN A 455 -33.62 17.01 -0.25
C ASN A 455 -35.03 17.18 -0.86
N PHE A 456 -36.07 17.22 -0.02
CA PHE A 456 -37.42 17.46 -0.51
C PHE A 456 -37.57 18.89 -1.02
N VAL A 457 -38.12 19.05 -2.21
CA VAL A 457 -38.27 20.34 -2.88
C VAL A 457 -39.74 20.55 -3.26
N ALA A 458 -40.26 21.76 -3.04
CA ALA A 458 -41.57 22.11 -3.56
C ALA A 458 -41.53 22.10 -5.09
N VAL A 459 -42.57 21.56 -5.72
CA VAL A 459 -42.69 21.54 -7.18
C VAL A 459 -42.86 22.98 -7.67
N GLU A 460 -42.05 23.43 -8.62
CA GLU A 460 -42.11 24.79 -9.16
C GLU A 460 -43.55 25.15 -9.60
N ARG A 461 -44.03 26.31 -9.15
CA ARG A 461 -45.39 26.76 -9.44
C ARG A 461 -45.49 27.36 -10.84
N HIS A 462 -46.52 26.98 -11.58
CA HIS A 462 -47.17 27.90 -12.51
C HIS A 462 -47.75 29.09 -11.72
N LYS A 463 -47.61 30.32 -12.26
CA LYS A 463 -47.94 31.62 -11.62
C LYS A 463 -49.35 31.76 -11.00
N PHE A 464 -50.26 30.81 -11.19
CA PHE A 464 -51.68 30.88 -10.80
C PHE A 464 -52.18 29.62 -10.05
N GLY A 465 -51.40 29.10 -9.08
CA GLY A 465 -51.78 27.96 -8.24
C GLY A 465 -51.95 28.31 -6.75
N PRO A 466 -52.71 27.49 -5.98
CA PRO A 466 -52.87 27.69 -4.53
C PRO A 466 -51.51 27.72 -3.80
N LYS A 467 -51.41 28.55 -2.76
CA LYS A 467 -50.19 28.65 -1.97
C LYS A 467 -49.96 27.34 -1.20
N PHE A 468 -48.76 26.78 -1.35
CA PHE A 468 -48.22 25.65 -0.59
C PHE A 468 -48.49 25.83 0.91
N ASN A 469 -49.33 24.96 1.45
CA ASN A 469 -49.79 24.97 2.84
C ASN A 469 -49.46 23.64 3.54
N ALA A 470 -48.22 23.16 3.37
CA ALA A 470 -47.72 21.96 4.03
C ALA A 470 -46.27 22.18 4.47
N ARG A 471 -45.71 21.20 5.16
CA ARG A 471 -44.30 21.15 5.54
C ARG A 471 -43.62 20.04 4.76
N LEU A 472 -42.45 20.36 4.18
CA LEU A 472 -41.55 19.35 3.64
C LEU A 472 -40.44 19.12 4.67
N PRO A 473 -40.35 17.94 5.29
CA PRO A 473 -39.28 17.66 6.23
C PRO A 473 -37.93 17.69 5.51
N ASP A 474 -36.94 18.37 6.10
CA ASP A 474 -35.57 18.50 5.58
C ASP A 474 -34.70 17.29 5.90
N ARG A 475 -35.09 16.51 6.92
CA ARG A 475 -34.33 15.36 7.45
C ARG A 475 -35.20 14.11 7.63
N MET A 476 -34.58 12.96 7.45
CA MET A 476 -35.18 11.64 7.65
C MET A 476 -35.25 11.32 9.15
N THR A 477 -36.28 11.85 9.81
CA THR A 477 -36.57 11.62 11.24
C THR A 477 -37.23 10.25 11.47
N PRO A 478 -37.25 9.73 12.71
CA PRO A 478 -38.00 8.52 13.05
C PRO A 478 -39.50 8.60 12.69
N GLN A 479 -40.12 9.78 12.76
CA GLN A 479 -41.52 10.02 12.41
C GLN A 479 -41.74 9.94 10.89
N LEU A 480 -40.87 10.57 10.09
CA LEU A 480 -40.95 10.44 8.64
C LEU A 480 -40.70 8.99 8.20
N ALA A 481 -39.73 8.32 8.83
CA ALA A 481 -39.43 6.93 8.57
C ALA A 481 -40.57 5.98 8.97
N ALA A 482 -41.27 6.26 10.08
CA ALA A 482 -42.49 5.56 10.47
C ALA A 482 -43.57 5.66 9.38
N PHE A 483 -43.84 6.87 8.93
CA PHE A 483 -44.81 7.13 7.86
C PHE A 483 -44.44 6.39 6.57
N CYS A 484 -43.18 6.51 6.12
CA CYS A 484 -42.68 5.81 4.94
C CYS A 484 -42.81 4.29 5.07
N GLY A 485 -42.50 3.72 6.25
CA GLY A 485 -42.62 2.29 6.51
C GLY A 485 -44.06 1.80 6.40
N TYR A 486 -45.01 2.52 6.99
CA TYR A 486 -46.43 2.15 6.92
C TYR A 486 -46.99 2.31 5.50
N VAL A 487 -46.69 3.41 4.81
CA VAL A 487 -47.15 3.67 3.44
C VAL A 487 -46.55 2.67 2.45
N LEU A 488 -45.33 2.18 2.69
CA LEU A 488 -44.72 1.16 1.83
C LEU A 488 -45.52 -0.15 1.85
N GLY A 489 -46.10 -0.52 3.00
CA GLY A 489 -46.98 -1.68 3.13
C GLY A 489 -48.41 -1.38 2.68
N ASP A 490 -49.17 -0.68 3.52
CA ASP A 490 -50.62 -0.44 3.37
C ASP A 490 -50.96 0.93 2.76
N GLY A 491 -50.00 1.58 2.10
CA GLY A 491 -50.18 2.87 1.45
C GLY A 491 -50.07 2.88 -0.06
N TRP A 492 -50.45 4.03 -0.60
CA TRP A 492 -50.46 4.30 -2.04
C TRP A 492 -50.11 5.77 -2.29
N ILE A 493 -49.55 6.01 -3.48
CA ILE A 493 -49.28 7.34 -4.03
C ILE A 493 -49.85 7.32 -5.44
N SER A 494 -50.64 8.33 -5.80
CA SER A 494 -51.24 8.41 -7.13
C SER A 494 -50.17 8.52 -8.22
N ASN A 495 -50.47 8.05 -9.43
CA ASN A 495 -49.52 8.04 -10.54
C ASN A 495 -49.12 9.46 -10.99
N ASP A 496 -50.06 10.40 -10.91
CA ASP A 496 -49.84 11.84 -11.17
C ASP A 496 -49.11 12.57 -10.02
N SER A 497 -48.78 11.86 -8.92
CA SER A 497 -48.13 12.40 -7.73
C SER A 497 -48.86 13.61 -7.13
N GLN A 498 -50.19 13.61 -7.18
CA GLN A 498 -51.04 14.66 -6.59
C GLN A 498 -51.60 14.26 -5.22
N ARG A 499 -51.78 12.96 -5.00
CA ARG A 499 -52.45 12.40 -3.82
C ARG A 499 -51.67 11.23 -3.27
N PHE A 500 -51.81 11.02 -1.98
CA PHE A 500 -51.22 9.89 -1.28
C PHE A 500 -52.11 9.52 -0.10
N GLY A 501 -51.91 8.32 0.41
CA GLY A 501 -52.76 7.81 1.48
C GLY A 501 -52.32 6.46 1.98
N PHE A 502 -53.04 6.01 3.01
CA PHE A 502 -52.88 4.69 3.58
C PHE A 502 -54.22 4.16 4.06
N VAL A 503 -54.26 2.86 4.30
CA VAL A 503 -55.46 2.15 4.73
C VAL A 503 -55.19 1.48 6.06
N VAL A 504 -56.10 1.65 7.01
CA VAL A 504 -56.06 0.95 8.31
C VAL A 504 -57.28 0.03 8.41
N ALA A 505 -57.06 -1.23 8.77
CA ALA A 505 -58.15 -2.16 9.04
C ALA A 505 -58.79 -1.85 10.40
N GLU A 506 -60.12 -1.98 10.50
CA GLU A 506 -60.85 -1.65 11.74
C GLU A 506 -60.35 -2.38 13.02
N PRO A 507 -59.88 -3.64 12.99
CA PRO A 507 -59.30 -4.32 14.16
C PRO A 507 -57.98 -3.74 14.65
N GLU A 508 -57.35 -2.86 13.89
CA GLU A 508 -56.08 -2.18 14.18
C GLU A 508 -56.28 -0.66 14.32
N LEU A 509 -57.51 -0.21 14.59
CA LEU A 509 -57.82 1.23 14.67
C LEU A 509 -57.04 1.96 15.77
N ASP A 510 -56.46 1.24 16.73
CA ASP A 510 -55.61 1.79 17.78
C ASP A 510 -54.34 2.46 17.23
N ILE A 511 -53.88 2.11 16.03
CA ILE A 511 -52.73 2.77 15.39
C ILE A 511 -53.10 4.04 14.63
N MET A 512 -54.39 4.26 14.33
CA MET A 512 -54.84 5.40 13.54
C MET A 512 -54.46 6.75 14.18
N PRO A 513 -54.72 7.01 15.49
CA PRO A 513 -54.35 8.30 16.10
C PRO A 513 -52.84 8.55 16.06
N MET A 514 -52.03 7.51 16.20
CA MET A 514 -50.56 7.60 16.11
C MET A 514 -50.12 8.02 14.71
N LEU A 515 -50.68 7.42 13.65
CA LEU A 515 -50.37 7.78 12.26
C LEU A 515 -50.84 9.20 11.91
N LEU A 516 -52.03 9.60 12.34
CA LEU A 516 -52.56 10.96 12.12
C LEU A 516 -51.68 12.03 12.80
N THR A 517 -51.19 11.74 14.01
CA THR A 517 -50.24 12.61 14.72
C THR A 517 -48.96 12.77 13.91
N VAL A 518 -48.42 11.67 13.36
CA VAL A 518 -47.23 11.72 12.50
C VAL A 518 -47.47 12.56 11.25
N VAL A 519 -48.63 12.42 10.58
CA VAL A 519 -48.97 13.24 9.39
C VAL A 519 -49.01 14.73 9.74
N LYS A 520 -49.64 15.08 10.86
CA LYS A 520 -49.75 16.47 11.32
C LYS A 520 -48.39 17.06 11.69
N GLU A 521 -47.55 16.31 12.41
CA GLU A 521 -46.23 16.78 12.84
C GLU A 521 -45.25 16.90 11.67
N VAL A 522 -45.21 15.89 10.80
CA VAL A 522 -44.22 15.81 9.70
C VAL A 522 -44.60 16.73 8.54
N PHE A 523 -45.87 16.73 8.13
CA PHE A 523 -46.32 17.45 6.94
C PHE A 523 -47.23 18.64 7.23
N GLY A 524 -47.73 18.82 8.46
CA GLY A 524 -48.68 19.88 8.77
C GLY A 524 -50.03 19.72 8.05
N LEU A 525 -50.38 18.49 7.66
CA LEU A 525 -51.57 18.18 6.88
C LEU A 525 -52.67 17.60 7.77
N GLU A 526 -53.92 17.92 7.42
CA GLU A 526 -55.11 17.28 7.97
C GLU A 526 -55.71 16.36 6.89
N PRO A 527 -55.74 15.04 7.11
CA PRO A 527 -56.18 14.10 6.09
C PRO A 527 -57.71 13.88 6.10
N ASP A 528 -58.26 13.59 4.93
CA ASP A 528 -59.64 13.14 4.76
C ASP A 528 -59.75 11.65 5.09
N ILE A 529 -60.68 11.30 5.99
CA ILE A 529 -60.85 9.91 6.44
C ILE A 529 -62.22 9.40 5.97
N SER A 530 -62.24 8.26 5.28
CA SER A 530 -63.49 7.59 4.91
C SER A 530 -63.51 6.12 5.34
N ARG A 531 -64.63 5.67 5.90
CA ARG A 531 -64.86 4.27 6.28
C ARG A 531 -65.64 3.57 5.18
N ARG A 532 -65.16 2.42 4.71
CA ARG A 532 -65.81 1.63 3.66
C ARG A 532 -65.71 0.13 3.94
N LEU A 533 -66.82 -0.60 3.79
CA LEU A 533 -66.83 -2.06 3.74
C LEU A 533 -66.87 -2.50 2.27
N ILE A 534 -65.79 -3.09 1.78
CA ILE A 534 -65.73 -3.59 0.40
C ILE A 534 -66.45 -4.94 0.30
N LYS A 535 -67.28 -5.09 -0.74
CA LYS A 535 -67.95 -6.36 -1.09
C LYS A 535 -66.93 -7.51 -1.16
N GLY A 536 -67.11 -8.53 -0.33
CA GLY A 536 -66.22 -9.70 -0.24
C GLY A 536 -65.13 -9.62 0.85
N ARG A 537 -64.94 -8.49 1.53
CA ARG A 537 -64.11 -8.41 2.74
C ARG A 537 -64.97 -8.56 4.00
N LYS A 538 -64.44 -9.25 5.01
CA LYS A 538 -65.11 -9.44 6.31
C LYS A 538 -64.95 -8.26 7.27
N VAL A 539 -64.05 -7.33 6.96
CA VAL A 539 -63.59 -6.27 7.86
C VAL A 539 -63.64 -4.92 7.14
N PRO A 540 -64.29 -3.89 7.72
CA PRO A 540 -64.25 -2.53 7.21
C PRO A 540 -62.85 -1.93 7.21
N LEU A 541 -62.62 -1.00 6.27
CA LEU A 541 -61.35 -0.32 6.11
C LEU A 541 -61.54 1.19 6.26
N HIS A 542 -60.60 1.83 6.92
CA HIS A 542 -60.50 3.28 7.04
C HIS A 542 -59.44 3.78 6.07
N TYR A 543 -59.88 4.52 5.06
CA TYR A 543 -59.00 5.12 4.08
C TYR A 543 -58.66 6.54 4.52
N VAL A 544 -57.36 6.81 4.62
CA VAL A 544 -56.82 8.12 4.92
C VAL A 544 -56.23 8.69 3.65
N HIS A 545 -56.78 9.82 3.19
CA HIS A 545 -56.43 10.46 1.93
C HIS A 545 -55.86 11.86 2.18
N MET A 546 -54.79 12.21 1.47
CA MET A 546 -54.21 13.55 1.49
C MET A 546 -54.01 14.02 0.05
N SER A 547 -54.43 15.26 -0.24
CA SER A 547 -54.29 15.89 -1.55
C SER A 547 -53.27 17.03 -1.47
N ASN A 548 -51.99 16.69 -1.66
CA ASN A 548 -50.91 17.67 -1.69
C ASN A 548 -49.82 17.22 -2.68
N LYS A 549 -49.69 17.94 -3.79
CA LYS A 549 -48.75 17.65 -4.88
C LYS A 549 -47.30 17.64 -4.42
N ASP A 550 -46.92 18.65 -3.64
CA ASP A 550 -45.54 18.83 -3.21
C ASP A 550 -45.08 17.66 -2.34
N VAL A 551 -45.92 17.22 -1.39
CA VAL A 551 -45.62 16.06 -0.56
C VAL A 551 -45.65 14.76 -1.37
N ALA A 552 -46.69 14.56 -2.18
CA ALA A 552 -46.84 13.33 -2.98
C ALA A 552 -45.71 13.14 -4.00
N ALA A 553 -45.24 14.20 -4.66
CA ALA A 553 -44.12 14.17 -5.58
C ALA A 553 -42.82 13.74 -4.88
N ASN A 554 -42.55 14.31 -3.69
CA ASN A 554 -41.35 13.96 -2.91
C ASN A 554 -41.40 12.54 -2.34
N LEU A 555 -42.58 11.96 -2.12
CA LEU A 555 -42.74 10.58 -1.65
C LEU A 555 -42.80 9.53 -2.76
N SER A 556 -42.82 9.95 -4.03
CA SER A 556 -43.03 9.07 -5.19
C SER A 556 -42.08 7.89 -5.29
N PHE A 557 -40.89 7.96 -4.68
CA PHE A 557 -39.93 6.86 -4.57
C PHE A 557 -40.52 5.61 -3.89
N LEU A 558 -41.52 5.75 -3.00
CA LEU A 558 -42.18 4.61 -2.34
C LEU A 558 -42.97 3.72 -3.32
N ARG A 559 -43.29 4.21 -4.53
CA ARG A 559 -43.96 3.41 -5.56
C ARG A 559 -43.10 2.24 -6.06
N GLN A 560 -41.78 2.35 -5.96
CA GLN A 560 -40.86 1.26 -6.32
C GLN A 560 -40.98 0.06 -5.37
N LYS A 561 -41.68 0.20 -4.24
CA LYS A 561 -41.83 -0.85 -3.21
C LYS A 561 -40.48 -1.39 -2.71
N ARG A 562 -39.47 -0.51 -2.60
CA ARG A 562 -38.13 -0.79 -2.02
C ARG A 562 -37.91 0.01 -0.75
N VAL A 563 -36.94 -0.41 0.08
CA VAL A 563 -36.51 0.42 1.21
C VAL A 563 -35.83 1.68 0.68
N PRO A 564 -36.25 2.89 1.11
CA PRO A 564 -35.64 4.12 0.61
C PRO A 564 -34.16 4.23 0.96
N ASP A 565 -33.33 4.73 0.04
CA ASP A 565 -31.89 4.92 0.25
C ASP A 565 -31.59 5.80 1.49
N MET A 566 -32.43 6.80 1.73
CA MET A 566 -32.35 7.64 2.93
C MET A 566 -32.46 6.82 4.23
N VAL A 567 -33.29 5.78 4.26
CA VAL A 567 -33.43 4.87 5.41
C VAL A 567 -32.21 3.95 5.51
N LEU A 568 -31.73 3.40 4.39
CA LEU A 568 -30.51 2.58 4.34
C LEU A 568 -29.26 3.33 4.82
N ARG A 569 -29.20 4.65 4.61
CA ARG A 569 -28.12 5.53 5.08
C ARG A 569 -28.32 6.09 6.49
N SER A 570 -29.50 5.93 7.09
CA SER A 570 -29.83 6.52 8.40
C SER A 570 -29.34 5.69 9.59
N GLY A 571 -29.36 6.28 10.79
CA GLY A 571 -29.04 5.61 12.05
C GLY A 571 -30.09 4.59 12.53
N ASN A 572 -29.75 3.84 13.58
CA ASN A 572 -30.58 2.74 14.09
C ASN A 572 -31.95 3.18 14.62
N THR A 573 -32.10 4.42 15.12
CA THR A 573 -33.38 4.96 15.59
C THR A 573 -34.39 5.12 14.45
N VAL A 574 -33.93 5.66 13.33
CA VAL A 574 -34.72 5.83 12.10
C VAL A 574 -35.07 4.48 11.48
N VAL A 575 -34.09 3.59 11.34
CA VAL A 575 -34.28 2.24 10.78
C VAL A 575 -35.25 1.42 11.65
N SER A 576 -35.10 1.47 12.98
CA SER A 576 -36.00 0.80 13.91
C SER A 576 -37.45 1.27 13.73
N SER A 577 -37.65 2.59 13.62
CA SER A 577 -38.98 3.17 13.40
C SER A 577 -39.58 2.73 12.06
N PHE A 578 -38.80 2.82 10.96
CA PHE A 578 -39.23 2.35 9.64
C PHE A 578 -39.65 0.87 9.67
N LEU A 579 -38.81 0.00 10.23
CA LEU A 579 -39.09 -1.43 10.31
C LEU A 579 -40.32 -1.73 11.16
N ARG A 580 -40.49 -1.06 12.31
CA ARG A 580 -41.67 -1.23 13.18
C ARG A 580 -42.96 -1.01 12.40
N TRP A 581 -43.03 0.09 11.65
CA TRP A 581 -44.25 0.46 10.92
C TRP A 581 -44.45 -0.33 9.62
N LEU A 582 -43.37 -0.77 8.97
CA LEU A 582 -43.47 -1.72 7.86
C LEU A 582 -44.00 -3.08 8.32
N TYR A 583 -43.50 -3.60 9.44
CA TYR A 583 -44.02 -4.83 10.06
C TYR A 583 -45.42 -4.63 10.66
N GLU A 584 -45.79 -3.40 11.04
CA GLU A 584 -47.16 -3.14 11.46
C GLU A 584 -48.14 -3.28 10.30
N ALA A 585 -47.80 -2.81 9.10
CA ALA A 585 -48.63 -2.96 7.91
C ALA A 585 -48.64 -4.42 7.39
N ASP A 586 -47.50 -4.87 6.84
CA ASP A 586 -47.42 -6.16 6.11
C ASP A 586 -46.90 -7.33 6.96
N GLY A 587 -46.58 -7.06 8.23
CA GLY A 587 -46.03 -8.05 9.15
C GLY A 587 -47.08 -8.80 9.95
N SER A 588 -46.72 -10.01 10.36
CA SER A 588 -47.52 -10.87 11.23
C SER A 588 -46.64 -11.51 12.28
N VAL A 589 -47.21 -11.75 13.46
CA VAL A 589 -46.55 -12.44 14.57
C VAL A 589 -47.43 -13.59 15.04
N PHE A 590 -46.83 -14.76 15.22
CA PHE A 590 -47.50 -15.98 15.60
C PHE A 590 -46.83 -16.56 16.86
N ALA A 591 -47.61 -16.82 17.91
CA ALA A 591 -47.12 -17.30 19.21
C ALA A 591 -47.46 -18.78 19.51
N LYS A 592 -48.48 -19.36 18.86
CA LYS A 592 -48.99 -20.71 19.13
C LYS A 592 -49.20 -21.50 17.83
N GLY A 593 -48.99 -22.82 17.88
CA GLY A 593 -49.16 -23.76 16.76
C GLY A 593 -47.84 -24.34 16.22
N ARG A 594 -47.83 -25.61 15.80
CA ARG A 594 -46.63 -26.28 15.24
C ARG A 594 -46.19 -25.53 13.98
N GLY A 595 -44.92 -25.08 13.94
CA GLY A 595 -44.39 -24.26 12.84
C GLY A 595 -44.88 -22.80 12.81
N SER A 596 -45.71 -22.39 13.77
CA SER A 596 -46.37 -21.08 13.85
C SER A 596 -45.80 -20.19 14.97
N ARG A 597 -44.50 -20.33 15.26
CA ARG A 597 -43.75 -19.44 16.16
C ARG A 597 -42.77 -18.66 15.33
N ALA A 598 -43.22 -17.52 14.81
CA ALA A 598 -42.46 -16.73 13.87
C ALA A 598 -42.94 -15.29 13.83
N ILE A 599 -42.02 -14.40 13.46
CA ILE A 599 -42.35 -13.07 12.98
C ILE A 599 -42.14 -13.10 11.47
N SER A 600 -43.16 -12.75 10.70
CA SER A 600 -43.13 -12.79 9.23
C SER A 600 -43.43 -11.43 8.63
N LEU A 601 -42.74 -11.06 7.57
CA LEU A 601 -43.11 -9.96 6.68
C LEU A 601 -43.40 -10.54 5.30
N LYS A 602 -44.56 -10.24 4.72
CA LYS A 602 -44.91 -10.69 3.37
C LYS A 602 -44.76 -9.54 2.40
N ALA A 603 -44.17 -9.78 1.23
CA ALA A 603 -44.11 -8.80 0.16
C ALA A 603 -44.16 -9.49 -1.20
N LYS A 604 -44.76 -8.83 -2.20
CA LYS A 604 -44.77 -9.33 -3.59
C LYS A 604 -43.39 -9.23 -4.23
N ASP A 605 -42.66 -8.16 -3.94
CA ASP A 605 -41.30 -7.95 -4.42
C ASP A 605 -40.29 -8.60 -3.45
N ILE A 606 -39.52 -9.57 -3.95
CA ILE A 606 -38.47 -10.25 -3.18
C ILE A 606 -37.33 -9.30 -2.80
N GLU A 607 -37.10 -8.26 -3.61
CA GLU A 607 -36.04 -7.31 -3.36
C GLU A 607 -36.32 -6.45 -2.12
N LEU A 608 -37.59 -6.12 -1.84
CA LEU A 608 -37.98 -5.50 -0.57
C LEU A 608 -37.60 -6.38 0.63
N LEU A 609 -37.85 -7.70 0.52
CA LEU A 609 -37.52 -8.64 1.59
C LEU A 609 -36.01 -8.74 1.80
N ARG A 610 -35.21 -8.67 0.72
CA ARG A 610 -33.74 -8.63 0.79
C ARG A 610 -33.24 -7.34 1.44
N ASP A 611 -33.84 -6.18 1.11
CA ASP A 611 -33.53 -4.91 1.75
C ASP A 611 -33.77 -4.97 3.27
N VAL A 612 -34.94 -5.48 3.67
CA VAL A 612 -35.31 -5.65 5.08
C VAL A 612 -34.38 -6.67 5.74
N GLN A 613 -34.03 -7.77 5.07
CA GLN A 613 -33.09 -8.77 5.59
C GLN A 613 -31.73 -8.15 5.91
N VAL A 614 -31.21 -7.25 5.08
CA VAL A 614 -29.95 -6.54 5.34
C VAL A 614 -30.10 -5.54 6.50
N LEU A 615 -31.20 -4.80 6.58
CA LEU A 615 -31.46 -3.87 7.68
C LEU A 615 -31.53 -4.58 9.04
N LEU A 616 -32.15 -5.76 9.09
CA LEU A 616 -32.27 -6.56 10.31
C LEU A 616 -30.89 -6.96 10.89
N LEU A 617 -29.87 -7.14 10.04
CA LEU A 617 -28.51 -7.45 10.49
C LEU A 617 -27.88 -6.34 11.35
N ARG A 618 -28.32 -5.08 11.24
CA ARG A 618 -27.89 -3.99 12.13
C ARG A 618 -28.23 -4.22 13.59
N PHE A 619 -29.29 -5.00 13.83
CA PHE A 619 -29.74 -5.41 15.16
C PHE A 619 -29.31 -6.83 15.49
N GLY A 620 -28.46 -7.44 14.64
CA GLY A 620 -28.07 -8.84 14.73
C GLY A 620 -29.23 -9.81 14.49
N ILE A 621 -30.32 -9.39 13.86
CA ILE A 621 -31.49 -10.24 13.62
C ILE A 621 -31.28 -11.01 12.32
N HIS A 622 -31.22 -12.33 12.41
CA HIS A 622 -31.21 -13.19 11.23
C HIS A 622 -32.63 -13.56 10.79
N SER A 623 -32.84 -13.53 9.48
CA SER A 623 -34.11 -13.90 8.85
C SER A 623 -33.87 -14.74 7.60
N ARG A 624 -34.88 -15.50 7.20
CA ARG A 624 -34.88 -16.36 6.00
C ARG A 624 -36.05 -16.02 5.10
N ILE A 625 -35.79 -15.81 3.82
CA ILE A 625 -36.82 -15.65 2.79
C ILE A 625 -37.30 -17.04 2.36
N VAL A 626 -38.61 -17.27 2.39
CA VAL A 626 -39.28 -18.48 1.91
C VAL A 626 -40.47 -18.05 1.07
N GLY A 627 -40.39 -18.27 -0.25
CA GLY A 627 -41.37 -17.74 -1.19
C GLY A 627 -41.45 -16.21 -1.09
N SER A 628 -42.65 -15.67 -0.87
CA SER A 628 -42.92 -14.23 -0.70
C SER A 628 -42.91 -13.75 0.76
N ALA A 629 -42.30 -14.52 1.68
CA ALA A 629 -42.27 -14.18 3.11
C ALA A 629 -40.84 -14.18 3.68
N LEU A 630 -40.52 -13.15 4.45
CA LEU A 630 -39.31 -13.06 5.28
C LEU A 630 -39.63 -13.49 6.70
N LEU A 631 -38.97 -14.53 7.20
CA LEU A 631 -39.28 -15.19 8.47
C LEU A 631 -38.15 -15.04 9.49
N ILE A 632 -38.50 -14.62 10.70
CA ILE A 632 -37.66 -14.64 11.90
C ILE A 632 -38.16 -15.76 12.80
N ARG A 633 -37.35 -16.81 12.96
CA ARG A 633 -37.74 -18.04 13.66
C ARG A 633 -36.86 -18.42 14.85
N ARG A 634 -35.68 -17.81 15.01
CA ARG A 634 -34.78 -18.11 16.13
C ARG A 634 -35.19 -17.31 17.37
N GLY A 635 -35.12 -17.93 18.54
CA GLY A 635 -35.51 -17.28 19.80
C GLY A 635 -34.70 -16.01 20.11
N GLU A 636 -33.38 -16.03 19.89
CA GLU A 636 -32.52 -14.86 20.08
C GLU A 636 -32.89 -13.71 19.14
N ASP A 637 -33.20 -14.02 17.88
CA ASP A 637 -33.59 -13.03 16.87
C ASP A 637 -34.97 -12.44 17.16
N MET A 638 -35.92 -13.26 17.65
CA MET A 638 -37.23 -12.79 18.14
C MET A 638 -37.06 -11.83 19.33
N SER A 639 -36.16 -12.17 20.26
CA SER A 639 -35.86 -11.32 21.42
C SER A 639 -35.25 -9.99 21.02
N ARG A 640 -34.32 -10.01 20.05
CA ARG A 640 -33.74 -8.80 19.46
C ARG A 640 -34.80 -7.97 18.72
N PHE A 641 -35.70 -8.61 17.97
CA PHE A 641 -36.81 -7.91 17.31
C PHE A 641 -37.72 -7.23 18.33
N ALA A 642 -38.10 -7.94 19.40
CA ALA A 642 -38.94 -7.37 20.46
C ALA A 642 -38.26 -6.20 21.20
N LYS A 643 -36.95 -6.29 21.42
CA LYS A 643 -36.17 -5.24 22.07
C LYS A 643 -35.98 -4.00 21.20
N HIS A 644 -35.65 -4.18 19.92
CA HIS A 644 -35.16 -3.10 19.07
C HIS A 644 -36.19 -2.56 18.08
N ILE A 645 -37.17 -3.36 17.67
CA ILE A 645 -38.14 -2.99 16.62
C ILE A 645 -39.55 -2.99 17.22
N GLY A 646 -40.09 -4.17 17.57
CA GLY A 646 -41.43 -4.32 18.12
C GLY A 646 -42.55 -4.00 17.12
N PHE A 647 -43.78 -3.94 17.64
CA PHE A 647 -44.99 -3.52 16.92
C PHE A 647 -45.57 -2.24 17.53
N ALA A 648 -46.46 -1.57 16.82
CA ALA A 648 -47.19 -0.40 17.30
C ALA A 648 -48.54 -0.79 17.94
N SER A 649 -49.32 -1.69 17.31
CA SER A 649 -50.66 -2.06 17.80
C SER A 649 -50.60 -2.86 19.11
N ALA A 650 -51.58 -2.62 19.98
CA ALA A 650 -51.73 -3.31 21.26
C ALA A 650 -51.85 -4.83 21.07
N LYS A 651 -52.60 -5.26 20.04
CA LYS A 651 -52.79 -6.67 19.70
C LYS A 651 -51.49 -7.36 19.33
N LYS A 652 -50.72 -6.84 18.37
CA LYS A 652 -49.45 -7.46 17.94
C LYS A 652 -48.39 -7.38 19.03
N LYS A 653 -48.35 -6.30 19.84
CA LYS A 653 -47.49 -6.19 21.03
C LYS A 653 -47.76 -7.30 22.05
N ALA A 654 -49.02 -7.59 22.36
CA ALA A 654 -49.38 -8.65 23.30
C ALA A 654 -48.93 -10.03 22.80
N ILE A 655 -49.15 -10.33 21.52
CA ILE A 655 -48.71 -11.59 20.90
C ILE A 655 -47.18 -11.68 20.89
N LEU A 656 -46.47 -10.60 20.56
CA LEU A 656 -45.01 -10.57 20.58
C LEU A 656 -44.45 -10.76 21.99
N LYS A 657 -45.10 -10.20 23.02
CA LYS A 657 -44.70 -10.41 24.42
C LYS A 657 -44.82 -11.88 24.81
N SER A 658 -45.92 -12.54 24.44
CA SER A 658 -46.09 -13.99 24.64
C SER A 658 -45.04 -14.80 23.88
N LEU A 659 -44.80 -14.48 22.61
CA LEU A 659 -43.79 -15.15 21.80
C LEU A 659 -42.38 -14.97 22.37
N ASN A 660 -42.05 -13.79 22.88
CA ASN A 660 -40.74 -13.48 23.46
C ASN A 660 -40.50 -14.22 24.79
N ALA A 661 -41.54 -14.42 25.60
CA ALA A 661 -41.46 -15.26 26.80
C ALA A 661 -41.16 -16.72 26.43
N ASP A 662 -41.86 -17.26 25.42
CA ASP A 662 -41.58 -18.60 24.89
C ASP A 662 -40.18 -18.69 24.25
N ALA A 663 -39.69 -17.59 23.66
CA ALA A 663 -38.42 -17.55 22.95
C ALA A 663 -37.19 -17.83 23.82
N GLN A 664 -37.27 -17.51 25.12
CA GLN A 664 -36.21 -17.77 26.09
C GLN A 664 -36.01 -19.27 26.35
N ASN A 665 -37.04 -20.09 26.08
CA ASN A 665 -37.00 -21.54 26.23
C ASN A 665 -36.53 -22.28 24.96
N PHE A 666 -36.34 -21.57 23.84
CA PHE A 666 -35.72 -22.16 22.64
C PHE A 666 -34.20 -22.19 22.83
N GLY A 667 -33.60 -23.38 22.78
CA GLY A 667 -32.17 -23.59 23.02
C GLY A 667 -31.26 -22.62 22.26
N ARG A 668 -30.11 -22.27 22.86
CA ARG A 668 -29.11 -21.38 22.26
C ARG A 668 -28.57 -22.01 20.97
N VAL A 669 -28.86 -21.40 19.83
CA VAL A 669 -28.29 -21.83 18.54
C VAL A 669 -27.02 -21.03 18.27
N HIS A 670 -25.93 -21.72 17.93
CA HIS A 670 -24.66 -21.10 17.55
C HIS A 670 -24.87 -20.05 16.43
N ARG A 671 -24.12 -18.94 16.49
CA ARG A 671 -24.13 -17.91 15.45
C ARG A 671 -23.86 -18.54 14.08
N GLN A 672 -24.83 -18.50 13.18
CA GLN A 672 -24.64 -19.02 11.82
C GLN A 672 -23.69 -18.10 11.05
N ARG A 673 -22.43 -18.50 10.98
CA ARG A 673 -21.35 -17.74 10.31
C ARG A 673 -21.13 -18.15 8.84
N SER A 674 -21.89 -19.12 8.34
CA SER A 674 -21.85 -19.57 6.96
C SER A 674 -23.19 -20.14 6.50
N GLU A 675 -23.47 -20.02 5.21
CA GLU A 675 -24.72 -20.47 4.58
C GLU A 675 -24.43 -21.33 3.37
N ARG A 676 -25.30 -22.32 3.14
CA ARG A 676 -25.21 -23.20 1.97
C ARG A 676 -25.70 -22.46 0.73
N ILE A 677 -24.97 -22.59 -0.37
CA ILE A 677 -25.41 -22.15 -1.69
C ILE A 677 -26.48 -23.13 -2.20
N VAL A 678 -27.62 -22.62 -2.61
CA VAL A 678 -28.77 -23.40 -3.09
C VAL A 678 -29.01 -23.24 -4.59
N SER A 679 -28.57 -22.13 -5.18
CA SER A 679 -28.67 -21.89 -6.62
C SER A 679 -27.48 -21.05 -7.10
N ILE A 680 -27.07 -21.29 -8.33
CA ILE A 680 -26.06 -20.51 -9.05
C ILE A 680 -26.62 -20.22 -10.44
N SER A 681 -26.66 -18.95 -10.82
CA SER A 681 -27.11 -18.50 -12.14
C SER A 681 -25.97 -17.77 -12.85
N ARG A 682 -25.87 -17.92 -14.17
CA ARG A 682 -24.83 -17.31 -14.99
C ARG A 682 -25.53 -16.49 -16.07
N HIS A 683 -25.33 -15.18 -16.01
CA HIS A 683 -25.96 -14.18 -16.89
C HIS A 683 -24.94 -13.61 -17.88
#